data_AF-A0A812MQ53-F1
#
_entry.id   AF-A0A812MQ53-F1
#
_cell.length_a   1.000
_cell.length_b   1.000
_cell.length_c   1.000
_cell.angle_alpha   90.00
_cell.angle_beta   90.00
_cell.angle_gamma   90.00
#
_symmetry.space_group_name_H-M   'P 1'
#
loop_
_entity.id
_entity.type
_entity.pdbx_description
1 polymer ?
#
loop_
_entity_poly.entity_id
_entity_poly.type
_entity_poly.pdbx_seq_one_letter_code
_entity_poly.pdbx_strand_id
1 'polypeptide(L)'
;MNCPGRPAVRPLEDCEQKKVTTFSSCWGARPVSQPSWGWPRPRQVPALLALLFASSAPRLRCRRRAGDSFEFNTRLWNQFLRIAQPYFLPFPDDEQEASDAQPGFVALILATLVGVVGGTFWLALGAGSAASALLGSLPEGLGGTLTSMQAPGLELVALLGVLGASATFAAARQRLQGRWRQWWLLALLLFLLFCVTGLNVLLSYVFRAIDNVLVEKNATEFYAQLGVFGAALAVAVPVISGYRYVRLTLGRSWRQKLTELFLEKYLENRSFYLLDSNSQSTDVDNPDQRISEDVDYFTKVTLDFLLDILDSVLNLVSFSAILWTTSQTLTGALAVYALVGTSLAVYLGGRLVGLNYEQLRLQADFRYSLVHVRDNAEAIAFYGGEKREEGEVKAKLGATLSNYDQLIIWETGLSAYQQAFFYLARLVPYFVLGGLYFSGQVDFGTLGQAQFAFSMVLSSVTIIVSRIQDISRFSAGISRLGAFLEALTKPPDAKAARISTLEGSGLQLQKMTLFTPDGSRLLLKDLDMALSEGRQRRLLVVGSSGVGKSSVLRAVAGLWNRGEGTIVRPPSAQMLFLPQRPYMPLGDLRTQLLYPSEGTLGDHADAELDSNLATLVQEVPACMLAMELKVCEEVLAGPCADEVASKPEARNEESEPSKSIATFLALMTPVSDESIRSAAAYLPLRNFGEPLRKSDDGWYHLSEPAAQIDTFWSHSWHGNDLCKIFTLLVIYNSRQAMVIASFGALLASFLYAGQLLPGWDVDAHDALSNSVWALVVGTVFYLVLLFAGRPRERVFLDIVCIDQKDRSRKREGTRSISAFIKRSKSMIVLWDTTFSRRMWCIFELSAYLHSRSPDEGPHLTIRPTIFGPTFFCLTVGMVLVHGIIMLFEGAGLIFVEGVVVCVGFYTFVLTCRHYFRSLEQLQHDLHDFTVDEATCQCCSAPHPEGSNCDKEMLLNCIRLWFGSVEVFEERVRKDVLCCLMEQLSGDFFSYRQCIVALIPAMWSGLDYASGAWLMCTQLIERTGLDGDGCPNQLRGPPGAFLVNWLLRAAVWWLGVVPSILLLGMKAMYYLRQRSRSRCLDEVVNMAILVWMAALVLGMIELESLCWRLSGTFPVEPINLRRWWCGMVVFASIMLPSAWVLFAFFGMRRSVVLYKEQSSAVPTPAKPEETGQWEQRAESEILKPSRWSL
;
A
#
# COMPACT_ATOMS: atom_id res chain seq x y z
N MET A 1 37.20 62.99 -3.05
CA MET A 1 36.64 64.05 -2.18
C MET A 1 35.33 63.48 -1.61
N ASN A 2 35.04 63.29 -0.33
CA ASN A 2 35.69 63.56 0.95
C ASN A 2 35.21 62.49 1.98
N CYS A 3 36.10 62.13 2.91
CA CYS A 3 35.87 61.49 4.23
C CYS A 3 34.99 62.37 5.16
N PRO A 4 34.56 61.99 6.42
CA PRO A 4 35.26 61.10 7.38
C PRO A 4 34.42 60.22 8.38
N GLY A 5 35.11 59.33 9.11
CA GLY A 5 34.69 58.79 10.43
C GLY A 5 35.18 57.38 10.82
N ARG A 6 36.28 57.28 11.60
CA ARG A 6 36.87 56.08 12.28
C ARG A 6 36.41 56.04 13.78
N PRO A 7 36.64 55.00 14.64
CA PRO A 7 37.92 54.29 14.99
C PRO A 7 37.81 52.75 15.19
N ALA A 8 38.81 51.87 14.99
CA ALA A 8 40.14 51.61 15.59
C ALA A 8 40.16 50.69 16.85
N VAL A 9 40.78 49.50 16.73
CA VAL A 9 41.44 48.75 17.83
C VAL A 9 42.73 48.09 17.28
N ARG A 10 43.79 48.11 18.09
CA ARG A 10 45.19 47.71 17.87
C ARG A 10 45.72 47.08 19.20
N PRO A 11 47.01 46.68 19.38
CA PRO A 11 47.51 45.29 19.35
C PRO A 11 48.42 44.90 20.57
N LEU A 12 49.10 43.72 20.52
CA LEU A 12 50.42 43.31 21.09
C LEU A 12 50.54 41.76 20.93
N GLU A 13 51.30 41.16 20.01
CA GLU A 13 52.78 40.91 19.93
C GLU A 13 53.38 40.05 21.07
N ASP A 14 53.95 38.88 20.71
CA ASP A 14 55.40 38.63 20.91
C ASP A 14 55.95 37.37 20.18
N CYS A 15 57.25 37.47 19.85
CA CYS A 15 58.12 36.61 19.03
C CYS A 15 58.55 35.25 19.63
N GLU A 16 58.83 34.23 18.80
CA GLU A 16 60.22 33.70 18.58
C GLU A 16 60.31 32.51 17.58
N GLN A 17 61.46 32.46 16.90
CA GLN A 17 61.91 31.48 15.90
C GLN A 17 62.50 30.19 16.54
N LYS A 18 62.34 29.00 15.91
CA LYS A 18 63.48 28.13 15.46
C LYS A 18 63.07 26.72 14.97
N LYS A 19 63.71 26.36 13.85
CA LYS A 19 64.22 25.05 13.38
C LYS A 19 63.26 23.97 12.84
N VAL A 20 63.35 23.87 11.52
CA VAL A 20 63.25 22.67 10.68
C VAL A 20 64.35 21.65 11.04
N THR A 21 63.97 20.37 11.17
CA THR A 21 64.81 19.19 10.86
C THR A 21 63.96 18.06 10.24
N THR A 22 64.12 17.89 8.93
CA THR A 22 64.36 16.65 8.16
C THR A 22 63.39 15.46 8.21
N PHE A 23 62.74 15.15 7.07
CA PHE A 23 62.92 13.98 6.17
C PHE A 23 61.73 13.95 5.18
N SER A 24 61.84 14.53 3.98
CA SER A 24 62.31 13.96 2.69
C SER A 24 61.41 12.91 2.03
N SER A 25 60.99 13.22 0.80
CA SER A 25 60.76 12.35 -0.38
C SER A 25 59.78 11.17 -0.23
N CYS A 26 58.75 11.02 -1.06
CA CYS A 26 58.90 10.80 -2.50
C CYS A 26 57.69 11.28 -3.32
N TRP A 27 58.02 11.91 -4.45
CA TRP A 27 57.19 12.03 -5.64
C TRP A 27 56.98 10.66 -6.30
N GLY A 28 55.86 10.50 -7.02
CA GLY A 28 55.68 9.40 -7.98
C GLY A 28 54.33 9.48 -8.69
N ALA A 29 54.35 9.87 -9.96
CA ALA A 29 53.22 10.17 -10.83
C ALA A 29 52.42 8.94 -11.31
N ARG A 30 51.11 9.16 -11.60
CA ARG A 30 50.16 8.67 -12.67
C ARG A 30 50.34 7.26 -13.31
N PRO A 31 49.36 6.64 -14.04
CA PRO A 31 47.99 7.06 -14.42
C PRO A 31 46.88 5.96 -14.34
N VAL A 32 45.64 6.38 -14.60
CA VAL A 32 44.46 5.71 -15.21
C VAL A 32 44.60 4.24 -15.68
N SER A 33 43.73 3.35 -15.18
CA SER A 33 43.09 2.26 -15.97
C SER A 33 41.84 1.65 -15.31
N GLN A 34 40.92 1.25 -16.19
CA GLN A 34 39.59 0.59 -16.14
C GLN A 34 39.08 -0.15 -14.88
N PRO A 35 37.74 -0.20 -14.66
CA PRO A 35 37.12 -1.06 -13.65
C PRO A 35 36.83 -2.46 -14.22
N SER A 36 37.59 -3.47 -13.79
CA SER A 36 37.24 -4.88 -14.00
C SER A 36 36.30 -5.36 -12.90
N TRP A 37 35.11 -5.81 -13.31
CA TRP A 37 34.17 -6.57 -12.48
C TRP A 37 34.80 -7.88 -12.02
N GLY A 38 34.84 -8.13 -10.71
CA GLY A 38 35.27 -9.39 -10.12
C GLY A 38 34.51 -9.68 -8.83
N TRP A 39 33.66 -10.70 -8.86
CA TRP A 39 32.99 -11.28 -7.69
C TRP A 39 34.03 -11.78 -6.67
N PRO A 40 33.89 -11.53 -5.36
CA PRO A 40 34.77 -12.14 -4.37
C PRO A 40 34.32 -13.57 -4.05
N ARG A 41 35.26 -14.52 -4.16
CA ARG A 41 35.11 -15.89 -3.66
C ARG A 41 35.26 -15.94 -2.13
N PRO A 42 34.71 -16.97 -1.47
CA PRO A 42 34.53 -17.01 -0.03
C PRO A 42 35.76 -17.59 0.67
N ARG A 43 36.29 -16.88 1.67
CA ARG A 43 37.06 -17.46 2.79
C ARG A 43 37.28 -16.38 3.85
N GLN A 44 37.20 -16.80 5.12
CA GLN A 44 37.36 -16.02 6.37
C GLN A 44 36.06 -15.55 7.04
N VAL A 45 35.25 -16.53 7.46
CA VAL A 45 34.62 -16.51 8.79
C VAL A 45 35.71 -17.09 9.72
N PRO A 46 36.37 -16.33 10.62
CA PRO A 46 35.75 -15.66 11.78
C PRO A 46 36.45 -14.33 12.19
N ALA A 47 35.85 -13.17 11.90
CA ALA A 47 36.36 -11.87 12.38
C ALA A 47 35.36 -11.10 13.28
N LEU A 48 34.13 -11.58 13.41
CA LEU A 48 33.05 -10.89 14.13
C LEU A 48 33.15 -10.98 15.66
N LEU A 49 33.85 -11.98 16.22
CA LEU A 49 34.07 -12.10 17.67
C LEU A 49 35.27 -11.27 18.17
N ALA A 50 36.26 -11.00 17.31
CA ALA A 50 37.45 -10.22 17.68
C ALA A 50 37.16 -8.70 17.79
N LEU A 51 36.12 -8.22 17.11
CA LEU A 51 35.71 -6.81 17.17
C LEU A 51 34.96 -6.45 18.47
N LEU A 52 34.47 -7.43 19.23
CA LEU A 52 33.82 -7.18 20.53
C LEU A 52 34.81 -6.87 21.67
N PHE A 53 36.11 -7.13 21.49
CA PHE A 53 37.13 -6.97 22.54
C PHE A 53 38.34 -6.10 22.17
N ALA A 54 38.39 -5.49 20.99
CA ALA A 54 39.49 -4.61 20.59
C ALA A 54 39.30 -3.18 21.16
N SER A 55 39.70 -2.98 22.41
CA SER A 55 39.82 -1.66 23.03
C SER A 55 41.01 -0.88 22.48
N SER A 56 40.82 -0.09 21.42
CA SER A 56 41.69 1.06 21.16
C SER A 56 41.00 2.09 20.27
N ALA A 57 40.45 3.15 20.89
CA ALA A 57 40.03 4.37 20.21
C ALA A 57 40.68 5.58 20.90
N PRO A 58 41.12 6.60 20.15
CA PRO A 58 41.82 7.76 20.68
C PRO A 58 40.89 8.60 21.56
N ARG A 59 41.41 9.06 22.70
CA ARG A 59 40.73 9.94 23.65
C ARG A 59 40.51 11.33 23.03
N LEU A 60 39.46 11.50 22.25
CA LEU A 60 38.89 12.83 21.99
C LEU A 60 38.13 13.25 23.25
N ARG A 61 38.76 14.11 24.06
CA ARG A 61 38.12 14.84 25.16
C ARG A 61 37.07 15.79 24.57
N CYS A 62 35.87 15.26 24.32
CA CYS A 62 34.69 16.10 24.17
C CYS A 62 34.30 16.56 25.57
N ARG A 63 34.46 17.85 25.86
CA ARG A 63 33.93 18.49 27.07
C ARG A 63 32.46 18.10 27.21
N ARG A 64 32.12 17.35 28.26
CA ARG A 64 30.75 17.23 28.74
C ARG A 64 30.23 18.64 29.01
N ARG A 65 29.30 19.13 28.18
CA ARG A 65 28.17 19.88 28.72
C ARG A 65 27.12 18.83 29.05
N ALA A 66 27.10 18.46 30.33
CA ALA A 66 25.97 17.78 30.95
C ALA A 66 24.91 18.82 31.32
N GLY A 67 23.65 18.40 31.31
CA GLY A 67 22.44 19.20 31.57
C GLY A 67 21.67 19.32 30.25
N ASP A 68 20.69 18.48 29.95
CA ASP A 68 19.60 18.07 30.84
C ASP A 68 19.60 16.57 31.16
N SER A 69 19.81 16.24 32.43
CA SER A 69 19.31 14.98 32.99
C SER A 69 17.78 14.97 32.85
N PHE A 70 17.20 13.83 32.46
CA PHE A 70 15.77 13.60 32.51
C PHE A 70 15.27 13.79 33.96
N GLU A 71 14.86 15.01 34.30
CA GLU A 71 14.09 15.30 35.49
C GLU A 71 12.63 15.10 35.11
N PHE A 72 11.96 14.15 35.77
CA PHE A 72 10.53 13.98 35.66
C PHE A 72 9.87 15.21 36.30
N ASN A 73 9.69 16.26 35.51
CA ASN A 73 9.19 17.55 35.96
C ASN A 73 7.68 17.45 36.12
N THR A 74 7.15 17.85 37.28
CA THR A 74 5.70 18.00 37.51
C THR A 74 5.03 18.84 36.43
N ARG A 75 5.76 19.76 35.81
CA ARG A 75 5.31 20.53 34.64
C ARG A 75 4.96 19.65 33.44
N LEU A 76 5.74 18.60 33.15
CA LEU A 76 5.54 17.73 31.98
C LEU A 76 4.32 16.83 32.17
N TRP A 77 4.11 16.33 33.40
CA TRP A 77 2.89 15.61 33.77
C TRP A 77 1.64 16.48 33.65
N ASN A 78 1.69 17.72 34.13
CA ASN A 78 0.57 18.65 34.02
C ASN A 78 0.28 19.01 32.55
N GLN A 79 1.32 19.17 31.71
CA GLN A 79 1.15 19.36 30.27
C GLN A 79 0.50 18.14 29.60
N PHE A 80 0.95 16.92 29.95
CA PHE A 80 0.34 15.69 29.45
C PHE A 80 -1.17 15.63 29.77
N LEU A 81 -1.54 15.87 31.04
CA LEU A 81 -2.94 15.89 31.45
C LEU A 81 -3.75 16.96 30.71
N ARG A 82 -3.19 18.17 30.56
CA ARG A 82 -3.84 19.28 29.84
C ARG A 82 -4.12 18.95 28.37
N ILE A 83 -3.23 18.22 27.70
CA ILE A 83 -3.41 17.79 26.31
C ILE A 83 -4.37 16.60 26.21
N ALA A 84 -4.34 15.67 27.17
CA ALA A 84 -5.09 14.41 27.11
C ALA A 84 -6.55 14.52 27.56
N GLN A 85 -6.81 15.31 28.61
CA GLN A 85 -8.11 15.48 29.24
C GLN A 85 -9.27 15.79 28.27
N PRO A 86 -9.16 16.70 27.28
CA PRO A 86 -10.30 17.23 26.50
C PRO A 86 -11.08 16.18 25.71
N TYR A 87 -10.42 15.06 25.40
CA TYR A 87 -11.06 13.95 24.72
C TYR A 87 -12.05 13.20 25.64
N PHE A 88 -11.67 12.97 26.90
CA PHE A 88 -12.42 12.22 27.90
C PHE A 88 -13.34 13.07 28.77
N LEU A 89 -12.91 14.30 29.06
CA LEU A 89 -13.60 15.26 29.92
C LEU A 89 -13.42 16.68 29.33
N PRO A 90 -14.50 17.41 28.99
CA PRO A 90 -14.39 18.73 28.37
C PRO A 90 -13.70 19.76 29.28
N PHE A 91 -13.13 20.81 28.68
CA PHE A 91 -12.54 21.94 29.39
C PHE A 91 -13.63 22.80 30.06
N PRO A 92 -13.41 23.26 31.30
CA PRO A 92 -14.04 24.48 31.81
C PRO A 92 -13.52 25.70 31.05
N ASP A 93 -14.34 26.75 30.89
CA ASP A 93 -13.97 27.96 30.14
C ASP A 93 -12.85 28.78 30.82
N ASP A 94 -12.60 28.55 32.11
CA ASP A 94 -11.56 29.22 32.91
C ASP A 94 -10.31 28.33 33.09
N GLU A 95 -9.12 28.90 32.89
CA GLU A 95 -7.82 28.22 33.04
C GLU A 95 -7.59 27.72 34.48
N GLN A 96 -8.15 28.45 35.46
CA GLN A 96 -8.08 28.08 36.87
C GLN A 96 -8.93 26.84 37.16
N GLU A 97 -10.16 26.79 36.62
CA GLU A 97 -11.07 25.64 36.75
C GLU A 97 -10.53 24.39 36.01
N ALA A 98 -9.82 24.58 34.90
CA ALA A 98 -9.19 23.49 34.17
C ALA A 98 -8.12 22.75 35.01
N SER A 99 -7.34 23.48 35.81
CA SER A 99 -6.38 22.90 36.75
C SER A 99 -7.08 22.10 37.85
N ASP A 100 -8.19 22.62 38.38
CA ASP A 100 -8.98 21.96 39.44
C ASP A 100 -9.74 20.71 38.94
N ALA A 101 -9.95 20.59 37.63
CA ALA A 101 -10.60 19.43 37.01
C ALA A 101 -9.66 18.21 36.79
N GLN A 102 -8.33 18.42 36.79
CA GLN A 102 -7.35 17.36 36.52
C GLN A 102 -7.38 16.19 37.52
N PRO A 103 -7.49 16.42 38.86
CA PRO A 103 -7.61 15.32 39.82
C PRO A 103 -8.85 14.45 39.57
N GLY A 104 -9.96 15.06 39.15
CA GLY A 104 -11.19 14.35 38.80
C GLY A 104 -11.04 13.46 37.56
N PHE A 105 -10.30 13.93 36.55
CA PHE A 105 -9.98 13.13 35.37
C PHE A 105 -9.12 11.90 35.73
N VAL A 106 -8.06 12.08 36.53
CA VAL A 106 -7.20 10.98 37.00
C VAL A 106 -8.01 9.98 37.84
N ALA A 107 -8.88 10.46 38.73
CA ALA A 107 -9.75 9.62 39.53
C ALA A 107 -10.69 8.74 38.66
N LEU A 108 -11.23 9.27 37.56
CA LEU A 108 -12.07 8.51 36.62
C LEU A 108 -11.28 7.45 35.84
N ILE A 109 -10.02 7.73 35.45
CA ILE A 109 -9.14 6.73 34.83
C ILE A 109 -8.88 5.58 35.82
N LEU A 110 -8.52 5.90 37.06
CA LEU A 110 -8.27 4.91 38.10
C LEU A 110 -9.53 4.10 38.42
N ALA A 111 -10.69 4.76 38.53
CA ALA A 111 -11.98 4.11 38.71
C ALA A 111 -12.29 3.14 37.56
N THR A 112 -12.01 3.52 36.30
CA THR A 112 -12.19 2.65 35.14
C THR A 112 -11.30 1.40 35.25
N LEU A 113 -10.02 1.59 35.57
CA LEU A 113 -9.07 0.48 35.74
C LEU A 113 -9.51 -0.48 36.85
N VAL A 114 -9.80 0.04 38.05
CA VAL A 114 -10.22 -0.77 39.21
C VAL A 114 -11.56 -1.47 38.94
N GLY A 115 -12.51 -0.80 38.32
CA GLY A 115 -13.80 -1.38 37.94
C GLY A 115 -13.64 -2.53 36.93
N VAL A 116 -12.77 -2.37 35.92
CA VAL A 116 -12.47 -3.42 34.95
C VAL A 116 -11.74 -4.59 35.60
N VAL A 117 -10.77 -4.35 36.50
CA VAL A 117 -10.10 -5.41 37.27
C VAL A 117 -11.10 -6.21 38.08
N GLY A 118 -12.00 -5.54 38.82
CA GLY A 118 -13.04 -6.22 39.59
C GLY A 118 -14.03 -6.99 38.71
N GLY A 119 -14.46 -6.40 37.59
CA GLY A 119 -15.37 -7.08 36.66
C GLY A 119 -14.75 -8.30 35.98
N THR A 120 -13.49 -8.20 35.56
CA THR A 120 -12.74 -9.32 34.94
C THR A 120 -12.49 -10.45 35.93
N PHE A 121 -12.24 -10.14 37.21
CA PHE A 121 -12.13 -11.15 38.27
C PHE A 121 -13.41 -12.01 38.38
N TRP A 122 -14.58 -11.38 38.48
CA TRP A 122 -15.85 -12.11 38.56
C TRP A 122 -16.17 -12.88 37.29
N LEU A 123 -15.84 -12.32 36.12
CA LEU A 123 -15.98 -13.02 34.84
C LEU A 123 -15.05 -14.22 34.72
N ALA A 124 -13.83 -14.15 35.26
CA ALA A 124 -12.90 -15.28 35.27
C ALA A 124 -13.40 -16.43 36.16
N LEU A 125 -13.96 -16.13 37.34
CA LEU A 125 -14.59 -17.14 38.21
C LEU A 125 -15.84 -17.76 37.54
N GLY A 126 -16.69 -16.93 36.92
CA GLY A 126 -17.86 -17.39 36.18
C GLY A 126 -17.48 -18.27 34.98
N ALA A 127 -16.50 -17.85 34.19
CA ALA A 127 -16.00 -18.63 33.06
C ALA A 127 -15.33 -19.93 33.50
N GLY A 128 -14.57 -19.91 34.60
CA GLY A 128 -13.93 -21.11 35.17
C GLY A 128 -14.93 -22.16 35.63
N SER A 129 -16.00 -21.73 36.31
CA SER A 129 -17.10 -22.62 36.73
C SER A 129 -17.95 -23.14 35.56
N ALA A 130 -18.18 -22.33 34.53
CA ALA A 130 -18.83 -22.80 33.31
C ALA A 130 -17.95 -23.80 32.55
N ALA A 131 -16.64 -23.55 32.47
CA ALA A 131 -15.69 -24.44 31.82
C ALA A 131 -15.57 -25.80 32.55
N SER A 132 -15.55 -25.82 33.89
CA SER A 132 -15.56 -27.07 34.65
C SER A 132 -16.85 -27.87 34.44
N ALA A 133 -18.01 -27.19 34.34
CA ALA A 133 -19.29 -27.84 34.05
C ALA A 133 -19.37 -28.42 32.62
N LEU A 134 -18.74 -27.76 31.64
CA LEU A 134 -18.77 -28.17 30.23
C LEU A 134 -17.73 -29.25 29.88
N LEU A 135 -16.51 -29.14 30.44
CA LEU A 135 -15.38 -29.99 30.06
C LEU A 135 -15.17 -31.17 31.01
N GLY A 136 -15.86 -31.22 32.16
CA GLY A 136 -15.74 -32.29 33.16
C GLY A 136 -14.47 -32.20 34.01
N SER A 137 -13.34 -31.84 33.40
CA SER A 137 -12.08 -31.52 34.09
C SER A 137 -11.45 -30.26 33.48
N LEU A 138 -10.88 -29.41 34.35
CA LEU A 138 -10.05 -28.30 33.90
C LEU A 138 -8.62 -28.80 33.65
N PRO A 139 -7.85 -28.12 32.76
CA PRO A 139 -6.43 -28.39 32.61
C PRO A 139 -5.71 -28.44 33.96
N GLU A 140 -4.77 -29.38 34.08
CA GLU A 140 -4.07 -29.66 35.33
C GLU A 140 -3.43 -28.38 35.92
N GLY A 141 -3.66 -28.12 37.21
CA GLY A 141 -3.19 -26.94 37.92
C GLY A 141 -4.04 -25.66 37.78
N LEU A 142 -4.84 -25.51 36.70
CA LEU A 142 -5.69 -24.32 36.51
C LEU A 142 -6.80 -24.21 37.57
N GLY A 143 -7.38 -25.36 37.96
CA GLY A 143 -8.40 -25.42 39.01
C GLY A 143 -7.88 -24.89 40.36
N GLY A 144 -6.62 -25.19 40.71
CA GLY A 144 -5.97 -24.67 41.92
C GLY A 144 -5.76 -23.15 41.89
N THR A 145 -5.48 -22.60 40.71
CA THR A 145 -5.38 -21.14 40.53
C THR A 145 -6.75 -20.47 40.71
N LEU A 146 -7.82 -21.06 40.15
CA LEU A 146 -9.18 -20.53 40.32
C LEU A 146 -9.68 -20.61 41.77
N THR A 147 -9.35 -21.68 42.51
CA THR A 147 -9.72 -21.78 43.94
C THR A 147 -8.91 -20.80 44.78
N SER A 148 -7.64 -20.53 44.45
CA SER A 148 -6.85 -19.50 45.12
C SER A 148 -7.40 -18.08 44.93
N MET A 149 -8.12 -17.84 43.82
CA MET A 149 -8.82 -16.58 43.57
C MET A 149 -10.07 -16.40 44.44
N GLN A 150 -10.70 -17.48 44.91
CA GLN A 150 -11.88 -17.47 45.79
C GLN A 150 -11.54 -17.14 47.26
N ALA A 151 -10.42 -16.44 47.52
CA ALA A 151 -10.11 -15.97 48.85
C ALA A 151 -11.09 -14.86 49.26
N PRO A 152 -11.70 -14.92 50.47
CA PRO A 152 -12.77 -13.99 50.87
C PRO A 152 -12.34 -12.51 50.86
N GLY A 153 -11.05 -12.23 51.04
CA GLY A 153 -10.50 -10.88 50.91
C GLY A 153 -10.47 -10.36 49.47
N LEU A 154 -10.17 -11.22 48.48
CA LEU A 154 -10.09 -10.82 47.07
C LEU A 154 -11.47 -10.57 46.47
N GLU A 155 -12.47 -11.39 46.83
CA GLU A 155 -13.86 -11.20 46.41
C GLU A 155 -14.43 -9.87 46.90
N LEU A 156 -14.16 -9.53 48.17
CA LEU A 156 -14.57 -8.24 48.75
C LEU A 156 -13.88 -7.07 48.05
N VAL A 157 -12.58 -7.15 47.80
CA VAL A 157 -11.82 -6.09 47.09
C VAL A 157 -12.33 -5.91 45.67
N ALA A 158 -12.59 -6.99 44.94
CA ALA A 158 -13.14 -6.94 43.58
C ALA A 158 -14.54 -6.30 43.56
N LEU A 159 -15.42 -6.67 44.51
CA LEU A 159 -16.75 -6.09 44.65
C LEU A 159 -16.69 -4.60 45.02
N LEU A 160 -15.87 -4.22 46.01
CA LEU A 160 -15.66 -2.83 46.39
C LEU A 160 -15.07 -2.00 45.24
N GLY A 161 -14.22 -2.60 44.41
CA GLY A 161 -13.67 -1.96 43.21
C GLY A 161 -14.75 -1.62 42.18
N VAL A 162 -15.66 -2.55 41.89
CA VAL A 162 -16.79 -2.32 40.96
C VAL A 162 -17.77 -1.30 41.52
N LEU A 163 -18.12 -1.40 42.80
CA LEU A 163 -19.04 -0.47 43.47
C LEU A 163 -18.42 0.94 43.58
N GLY A 164 -17.14 1.03 43.94
CA GLY A 164 -16.39 2.28 44.01
C GLY A 164 -16.31 2.97 42.65
N ALA A 165 -15.97 2.22 41.59
CA ALA A 165 -15.96 2.73 40.23
C ALA A 165 -17.35 3.26 39.80
N SER A 166 -18.40 2.48 40.08
CA SER A 166 -19.78 2.86 39.78
C SER A 166 -20.19 4.14 40.52
N ALA A 167 -19.81 4.28 41.79
CA ALA A 167 -20.05 5.47 42.59
C ALA A 167 -19.30 6.70 42.06
N THR A 168 -18.03 6.56 41.65
CA THR A 168 -17.25 7.65 41.05
C THR A 168 -17.86 8.14 39.73
N PHE A 169 -18.28 7.22 38.85
CA PHE A 169 -18.96 7.57 37.60
C PHE A 169 -20.35 8.17 37.83
N ALA A 170 -21.08 7.70 38.85
CA ALA A 170 -22.36 8.30 39.25
C ALA A 170 -22.18 9.75 39.73
N ALA A 171 -21.15 10.01 40.55
CA ALA A 171 -20.83 11.36 41.02
C ALA A 171 -20.39 12.30 39.88
N ALA A 172 -19.69 11.78 38.87
CA ALA A 172 -19.23 12.56 37.71
C ALA A 172 -20.26 12.67 36.57
N ARG A 173 -21.45 12.08 36.70
CA ARG A 173 -22.44 11.92 35.61
C ARG A 173 -22.78 13.25 34.90
N GLN A 174 -22.91 14.35 35.64
CA GLN A 174 -23.22 15.66 35.06
C GLN A 174 -22.07 16.23 34.22
N ARG A 175 -20.81 15.97 34.59
CA ARG A 175 -19.62 16.43 33.85
C ARG A 175 -19.32 15.61 32.60
N LEU A 176 -19.87 14.40 32.52
CA LEU A 176 -19.65 13.43 31.42
C LEU A 176 -20.60 13.59 30.23
N GLN A 177 -21.49 14.59 30.21
CA GLN A 177 -22.55 14.74 29.19
C GLN A 177 -21.98 14.64 27.75
N GLY A 178 -22.38 13.59 27.03
CA GLY A 178 -21.95 13.31 25.65
C GLY A 178 -20.63 12.53 25.49
N ARG A 179 -19.90 12.21 26.58
CA ARG A 179 -18.58 11.55 26.53
C ARG A 179 -18.56 10.06 26.96
N TRP A 180 -19.73 9.43 27.08
CA TRP A 180 -19.84 8.02 27.50
C TRP A 180 -19.14 7.03 26.56
N ARG A 181 -19.12 7.33 25.26
CA ARG A 181 -18.50 6.46 24.26
C ARG A 181 -16.99 6.30 24.49
N GLN A 182 -16.29 7.37 24.86
CA GLN A 182 -14.84 7.37 25.10
C GLN A 182 -14.49 6.48 26.29
N TRP A 183 -15.25 6.60 27.38
CA TRP A 183 -15.08 5.78 28.58
C TRP A 183 -15.42 4.31 28.35
N TRP A 184 -16.48 4.02 27.60
CA TRP A 184 -16.79 2.64 27.20
C TRP A 184 -15.71 2.00 26.33
N LEU A 185 -15.16 2.74 25.37
CA LEU A 185 -14.05 2.26 24.54
C LEU A 185 -12.80 1.99 25.39
N LEU A 186 -12.47 2.87 26.34
CA LEU A 186 -11.37 2.66 27.27
C LEU A 186 -11.60 1.45 28.17
N ALA A 187 -12.79 1.31 28.76
CA ALA A 187 -13.16 0.18 29.60
C ALA A 187 -13.11 -1.15 28.83
N LEU A 188 -13.64 -1.18 27.60
CA LEU A 188 -13.57 -2.34 26.72
C LEU A 188 -12.12 -2.69 26.34
N LEU A 189 -11.29 -1.68 26.06
CA LEU A 189 -9.88 -1.87 25.73
C LEU A 189 -9.11 -2.50 26.90
N LEU A 190 -9.31 -1.97 28.12
CA LEU A 190 -8.73 -2.53 29.33
C LEU A 190 -9.26 -3.94 29.58
N PHE A 191 -10.56 -4.17 29.45
CA PHE A 191 -11.18 -5.49 29.61
C PHE A 191 -10.54 -6.53 28.69
N LEU A 192 -10.42 -6.20 27.40
CA LEU A 192 -9.79 -7.08 26.41
C LEU A 192 -8.30 -7.31 26.72
N LEU A 193 -7.58 -6.32 27.24
CA LEU A 193 -6.20 -6.51 27.70
C LEU A 193 -6.11 -7.55 28.82
N PHE A 194 -6.97 -7.45 29.85
CA PHE A 194 -7.05 -8.47 30.91
C PHE A 194 -7.42 -9.85 30.36
N CYS A 195 -8.33 -9.94 29.38
CA CYS A 195 -8.64 -11.19 28.71
C CYS A 195 -7.43 -11.76 27.95
N VAL A 196 -6.63 -10.92 27.28
CA VAL A 196 -5.39 -11.36 26.62
C VAL A 196 -4.41 -11.96 27.62
N THR A 197 -4.17 -11.29 28.76
CA THR A 197 -3.32 -11.85 29.83
C THR A 197 -3.89 -13.16 30.37
N GLY A 198 -5.19 -13.22 30.64
CA GLY A 198 -5.88 -14.42 31.12
C GLY A 198 -5.79 -15.59 30.15
N LEU A 199 -5.90 -15.32 28.84
CA LEU A 199 -5.72 -16.32 27.78
C LEU A 199 -4.27 -16.83 27.73
N ASN A 200 -3.28 -15.95 27.88
CA ASN A 200 -1.87 -16.38 27.95
C ASN A 200 -1.62 -17.30 29.15
N VAL A 201 -2.24 -17.01 30.31
CA VAL A 201 -2.19 -17.89 31.49
C VAL A 201 -2.86 -19.22 31.19
N LEU A 202 -4.09 -19.21 30.65
CA LEU A 202 -4.83 -20.42 30.27
C LEU A 202 -4.02 -21.31 29.31
N LEU A 203 -3.49 -20.72 28.24
CA LEU A 203 -2.68 -21.44 27.25
C LEU A 203 -1.43 -22.07 27.87
N SER A 204 -0.81 -21.44 28.88
CA SER A 204 0.33 -22.02 29.58
C SER A 204 0.00 -23.33 30.30
N TYR A 205 -1.20 -23.45 30.88
CA TYR A 205 -1.68 -24.68 31.51
C TYR A 205 -2.13 -25.72 30.48
N VAL A 206 -2.77 -25.29 29.39
CA VAL A 206 -3.15 -26.19 28.30
C VAL A 206 -1.92 -26.83 27.65
N PHE A 207 -0.86 -26.06 27.38
CA PHE A 207 0.38 -26.62 26.85
C PHE A 207 1.06 -27.59 27.81
N ARG A 208 1.08 -27.28 29.11
CA ARG A 208 1.58 -28.23 30.14
C ARG A 208 0.82 -29.55 30.10
N ALA A 209 -0.52 -29.50 30.06
CA ALA A 209 -1.36 -30.70 30.02
C ALA A 209 -1.10 -31.54 28.76
N ILE A 210 -1.01 -30.89 27.59
CA ILE A 210 -0.69 -31.56 26.33
C ILE A 210 0.69 -32.25 26.40
N ASP A 211 1.71 -31.56 26.91
CA ASP A 211 3.07 -32.09 27.02
C ASP A 211 3.14 -33.31 27.98
N ASN A 212 2.45 -33.24 29.12
CA ASN A 212 2.37 -34.36 30.07
C ASN A 212 1.72 -35.59 29.44
N VAL A 213 0.54 -35.41 28.83
CA VAL A 213 -0.23 -36.49 28.21
C VAL A 213 0.49 -37.11 27.00
N LEU A 214 1.26 -36.30 26.26
CA LEU A 214 2.10 -36.76 25.15
C LEU A 214 3.23 -37.68 25.65
N VAL A 215 3.88 -37.34 26.76
CA VAL A 215 4.91 -38.18 27.39
C VAL A 215 4.31 -39.48 27.94
N GLU A 216 3.10 -39.42 28.50
CA GLU A 216 2.34 -40.59 28.96
C GLU A 216 1.81 -41.48 27.82
N LYS A 217 1.83 -41.00 26.57
CA LYS A 217 1.32 -41.69 25.37
C LYS A 217 -0.19 -42.01 25.45
N ASN A 218 -0.97 -41.20 26.14
CA ASN A 218 -2.41 -41.36 26.25
C ASN A 218 -3.14 -40.61 25.11
N ALA A 219 -3.45 -41.32 24.02
CA ALA A 219 -4.05 -40.73 22.83
C ALA A 219 -5.43 -40.10 23.07
N THR A 220 -6.28 -40.73 23.88
CA THR A 220 -7.65 -40.24 24.14
C THR A 220 -7.63 -38.89 24.83
N GLU A 221 -6.83 -38.76 25.89
CA GLU A 221 -6.67 -37.51 26.62
C GLU A 221 -5.94 -36.46 25.77
N PHE A 222 -4.99 -36.88 24.92
CA PHE A 222 -4.25 -35.96 24.04
C PHE A 222 -5.19 -35.23 23.08
N TYR A 223 -6.08 -35.96 22.39
CA TYR A 223 -7.05 -35.34 21.49
C TYR A 223 -8.11 -34.51 22.23
N ALA A 224 -8.47 -34.87 23.47
CA ALA A 224 -9.34 -34.05 24.31
C ALA A 224 -8.69 -32.70 24.65
N GLN A 225 -7.42 -32.71 25.10
CA GLN A 225 -6.67 -31.49 25.40
C GLN A 225 -6.38 -30.65 24.13
N LEU A 226 -6.19 -31.28 22.97
CA LEU A 226 -6.09 -30.58 21.70
C LEU A 226 -7.42 -29.91 21.30
N GLY A 227 -8.56 -30.52 21.62
CA GLY A 227 -9.88 -29.91 21.49
C GLY A 227 -10.05 -28.67 22.37
N VAL A 228 -9.58 -28.73 23.63
CA VAL A 228 -9.54 -27.57 24.55
C VAL A 228 -8.65 -26.45 24.00
N PHE A 229 -7.49 -26.79 23.43
CA PHE A 229 -6.63 -25.83 22.74
C PHE A 229 -7.33 -25.19 21.53
N GLY A 230 -8.02 -25.98 20.71
CA GLY A 230 -8.83 -25.47 19.59
C GLY A 230 -9.93 -24.50 20.02
N ALA A 231 -10.63 -24.80 21.12
CA ALA A 231 -11.62 -23.92 21.72
C ALA A 231 -10.99 -22.63 22.28
N ALA A 232 -9.85 -22.75 22.96
CA ALA A 232 -9.10 -21.60 23.46
C ALA A 232 -8.64 -20.67 22.30
N LEU A 233 -8.20 -21.24 21.16
CA LEU A 233 -7.87 -20.47 19.96
C LEU A 233 -9.08 -19.75 19.35
N ALA A 234 -10.24 -20.42 19.30
CA ALA A 234 -11.48 -19.83 18.80
C ALA A 234 -11.91 -18.59 19.60
N VAL A 235 -11.55 -18.53 20.89
CA VAL A 235 -11.76 -17.35 21.74
C VAL A 235 -10.59 -16.35 21.63
N ALA A 236 -9.35 -16.84 21.61
CA ALA A 236 -8.17 -15.99 21.63
C ALA A 236 -8.05 -15.11 20.39
N VAL A 237 -8.34 -15.64 19.20
CA VAL A 237 -8.22 -14.88 17.95
C VAL A 237 -9.15 -13.65 17.92
N PRO A 238 -10.46 -13.77 18.20
CA PRO A 238 -11.35 -12.61 18.33
C PRO A 238 -10.95 -11.64 19.43
N VAL A 239 -10.50 -12.12 20.60
CA VAL A 239 -10.10 -11.25 21.72
C VAL A 239 -8.86 -10.42 21.37
N ILE A 240 -7.81 -11.06 20.83
CA ILE A 240 -6.57 -10.37 20.44
C ILE A 240 -6.84 -9.39 19.29
N SER A 241 -7.63 -9.82 18.30
CA SER A 241 -8.01 -8.95 17.17
C SER A 241 -8.89 -7.79 17.61
N GLY A 242 -9.83 -8.04 18.54
CA GLY A 242 -10.69 -7.04 19.16
C GLY A 242 -9.90 -6.02 19.97
N TYR A 243 -8.93 -6.48 20.78
CA TYR A 243 -8.02 -5.61 21.53
C TYR A 243 -7.31 -4.63 20.59
N ARG A 244 -6.72 -5.15 19.50
CA ARG A 244 -6.07 -4.33 18.46
C ARG A 244 -7.06 -3.36 17.80
N TYR A 245 -8.24 -3.83 17.42
CA TYR A 245 -9.26 -3.00 16.75
C TYR A 245 -9.73 -1.85 17.64
N VAL A 246 -10.03 -2.12 18.92
CA VAL A 246 -10.48 -1.11 19.88
C VAL A 246 -9.36 -0.10 20.17
N ARG A 247 -8.10 -0.55 20.33
CA ARG A 247 -6.92 0.33 20.50
C ARG A 247 -6.79 1.32 19.34
N LEU A 248 -6.88 0.83 18.10
CA LEU A 248 -6.81 1.68 16.90
C LEU A 248 -8.01 2.62 16.78
N THR A 249 -9.21 2.17 17.15
CA THR A 249 -10.43 2.98 17.11
C THR A 249 -10.38 4.12 18.13
N LEU A 250 -9.93 3.84 19.35
CA LEU A 250 -9.71 4.84 20.38
C LEU A 250 -8.65 5.86 19.94
N GLY A 251 -7.50 5.38 19.42
CA GLY A 251 -6.44 6.25 18.92
C GLY A 251 -6.89 7.17 17.78
N ARG A 252 -7.64 6.65 16.80
CA ARG A 252 -8.19 7.46 15.69
C ARG A 252 -9.16 8.52 16.18
N SER A 253 -10.11 8.13 17.03
CA SER A 253 -11.13 9.09 17.52
C SER A 253 -10.53 10.14 18.45
N TRP A 254 -9.51 9.78 19.22
CA TRP A 254 -8.73 10.73 20.01
C TRP A 254 -7.97 11.71 19.13
N ARG A 255 -7.24 11.21 18.12
CA ARG A 255 -6.54 12.05 17.14
C ARG A 255 -7.50 13.03 16.48
N GLN A 256 -8.62 12.54 15.96
CA GLN A 256 -9.61 13.38 15.28
C GLN A 256 -10.03 14.56 16.17
N LYS A 257 -10.46 14.28 17.41
CA LYS A 257 -10.94 15.33 18.32
C LYS A 257 -9.84 16.31 18.74
N LEU A 258 -8.62 15.81 18.92
CA LEU A 258 -7.49 16.65 19.31
C LEU A 258 -7.04 17.54 18.14
N THR A 259 -6.97 17.01 16.92
CA THR A 259 -6.68 17.79 15.71
C THR A 259 -7.75 18.86 15.47
N GLU A 260 -9.04 18.53 15.62
CA GLU A 260 -10.13 19.51 15.55
C GLU A 260 -9.94 20.65 16.57
N LEU A 261 -9.63 20.32 17.83
CA LEU A 261 -9.40 21.30 18.90
C LEU A 261 -8.21 22.23 18.59
N PHE A 262 -7.06 21.68 18.17
CA PHE A 262 -5.89 22.48 17.82
C PHE A 262 -6.15 23.35 16.59
N LEU A 263 -6.88 22.84 15.59
CA LEU A 263 -7.23 23.59 14.39
C LEU A 263 -8.19 24.75 14.70
N GLU A 264 -9.21 24.50 15.51
CA GLU A 264 -10.16 25.51 15.98
C GLU A 264 -9.42 26.64 16.68
N LYS A 265 -8.59 26.34 17.70
CA LYS A 265 -7.79 27.35 18.41
C LYS A 265 -6.77 28.07 17.53
N TYR A 266 -6.20 27.38 16.54
CA TYR A 266 -5.23 27.98 15.62
C TYR A 266 -5.88 28.99 14.66
N LEU A 267 -7.10 28.73 14.21
CA LEU A 267 -7.87 29.63 13.34
C LEU A 267 -8.64 30.71 14.14
N GLU A 268 -8.89 30.47 15.43
CA GLU A 268 -9.54 31.42 16.33
C GLU A 268 -8.68 32.68 16.57
N ASN A 269 -9.32 33.84 16.67
CA ASN A 269 -8.70 35.12 17.05
C ASN A 269 -7.44 35.50 16.24
N ARG A 270 -7.33 35.00 14.99
CA ARG A 270 -6.17 35.19 14.09
C ARG A 270 -4.86 34.65 14.69
N SER A 271 -4.93 33.62 15.53
CA SER A 271 -3.75 33.02 16.17
C SER A 271 -2.71 32.54 15.15
N PHE A 272 -3.14 31.99 14.02
CA PHE A 272 -2.26 31.62 12.91
C PHE A 272 -1.38 32.77 12.38
N TYR A 273 -1.89 34.01 12.42
CA TYR A 273 -1.14 35.20 11.99
C TYR A 273 -0.25 35.75 13.11
N LEU A 274 -0.71 35.68 14.36
CA LEU A 274 0.05 36.13 15.54
C LEU A 274 1.20 35.20 15.94
N LEU A 275 1.18 33.96 15.46
CA LEU A 275 2.22 32.96 15.69
C LEU A 275 3.17 32.79 14.49
N ASP A 276 2.90 33.46 13.36
CA ASP A 276 3.80 33.42 12.21
C ASP A 276 5.10 34.19 12.52
N SER A 277 6.21 33.70 11.96
CA SER A 277 7.59 34.18 12.09
C SER A 277 7.79 35.69 11.83
N ASN A 278 6.83 36.35 11.18
CA ASN A 278 6.82 37.78 10.89
C ASN A 278 6.15 38.65 11.98
N SER A 279 5.65 38.02 13.05
CA SER A 279 4.91 38.66 14.14
C SER A 279 5.63 38.51 15.50
N GLN A 280 5.10 39.13 16.56
CA GLN A 280 5.79 39.43 17.83
C GLN A 280 6.29 38.21 18.64
N SER A 281 5.93 36.98 18.28
CA SER A 281 6.32 35.76 19.01
C SER A 281 6.86 34.68 18.07
N THR A 282 8.17 34.49 18.08
CA THR A 282 8.89 33.45 17.32
C THR A 282 9.02 32.12 18.07
N ASP A 283 8.36 31.96 19.22
CA ASP A 283 8.56 30.82 20.12
C ASP A 283 7.92 29.52 19.61
N VAL A 284 7.07 29.56 18.58
CA VAL A 284 6.40 28.38 18.00
C VAL A 284 6.69 28.27 16.50
N ASP A 285 7.58 27.35 16.18
CA ASP A 285 7.98 26.99 14.83
C ASP A 285 7.20 25.77 14.29
N ASN A 286 6.82 25.85 13.01
CA ASN A 286 6.11 24.83 12.22
C ASN A 286 4.78 24.35 12.85
N PRO A 287 3.79 25.24 13.06
CA PRO A 287 2.49 24.88 13.65
C PRO A 287 1.73 23.83 12.82
N ASP A 288 1.90 23.82 11.51
CA ASP A 288 1.40 22.80 10.58
C ASP A 288 1.92 21.39 10.93
N GLN A 289 3.23 21.27 11.23
CA GLN A 289 3.82 20.01 11.67
C GLN A 289 3.30 19.61 13.06
N ARG A 290 3.07 20.58 13.96
CA ARG A 290 2.49 20.29 15.29
C ARG A 290 1.11 19.65 15.19
N ILE A 291 0.24 20.21 14.35
CA ILE A 291 -1.15 19.76 14.18
C ILE A 291 -1.21 18.42 13.44
N SER A 292 -0.38 18.23 12.41
CA SER A 292 -0.46 17.06 11.53
C SER A 292 0.32 15.84 12.04
N GLU A 293 1.53 16.04 12.57
CA GLU A 293 2.45 14.97 12.97
C GLU A 293 2.51 14.78 14.49
N ASP A 294 2.75 15.85 15.27
CA ASP A 294 2.95 15.70 16.72
C ASP A 294 1.66 15.21 17.43
N VAL A 295 0.47 15.66 17.00
CA VAL A 295 -0.83 15.16 17.53
C VAL A 295 -1.03 13.68 17.21
N ASP A 296 -0.69 13.23 15.99
CA ASP A 296 -0.77 11.80 15.62
C ASP A 296 0.18 10.96 16.45
N TYR A 297 1.42 11.43 16.60
CA TYR A 297 2.44 10.75 17.41
C TYR A 297 2.03 10.68 18.88
N PHE A 298 1.56 11.79 19.47
CA PHE A 298 1.12 11.85 20.86
C PHE A 298 0.01 10.84 21.15
N THR A 299 -1.05 10.81 20.34
CA THR A 299 -2.20 9.93 20.59
C THR A 299 -1.87 8.45 20.43
N LYS A 300 -1.05 8.08 19.43
CA LYS A 300 -0.59 6.70 19.22
C LYS A 300 0.34 6.24 20.33
N VAL A 301 1.42 7.00 20.57
CA VAL A 301 2.45 6.60 21.53
C VAL A 301 1.93 6.59 22.95
N THR A 302 1.03 7.50 23.32
CA THR A 302 0.38 7.46 24.65
C THR A 302 -0.35 6.14 24.87
N LEU A 303 -1.22 5.75 23.93
CA LEU A 303 -1.97 4.50 24.05
C LEU A 303 -1.03 3.30 24.01
N ASP A 304 -0.06 3.31 23.09
CA ASP A 304 0.85 2.20 22.94
C ASP A 304 1.71 1.98 24.18
N PHE A 305 2.34 3.04 24.66
CA PHE A 305 3.24 3.00 25.80
C PHE A 305 2.52 2.63 27.10
N LEU A 306 1.38 3.27 27.40
CA LEU A 306 0.66 3.02 28.65
C LEU A 306 0.07 1.61 28.69
N LEU A 307 -0.46 1.11 27.57
CA LEU A 307 -1.01 -0.24 27.50
C LEU A 307 0.08 -1.31 27.50
N ASP A 308 1.21 -1.08 26.82
CA ASP A 308 2.32 -2.03 26.83
C ASP A 308 2.96 -2.11 28.25
N ILE A 309 3.02 -1.00 29.00
CA ILE A 309 3.42 -1.01 30.42
C ILE A 309 2.41 -1.80 31.26
N LEU A 310 1.11 -1.53 31.08
CA LEU A 310 0.09 -2.24 31.84
C LEU A 310 0.12 -3.74 31.55
N ASP A 311 0.23 -4.14 30.28
CA ASP A 311 0.43 -5.53 29.86
C ASP A 311 1.67 -6.15 30.53
N SER A 312 2.78 -5.41 30.57
CA SER A 312 4.00 -5.85 31.23
C SER A 312 3.83 -6.04 32.73
N VAL A 313 3.12 -5.14 33.41
CA VAL A 313 2.81 -5.30 34.85
C VAL A 313 1.92 -6.53 35.09
N LEU A 314 0.90 -6.72 34.26
CA LEU A 314 0.00 -7.88 34.37
C LEU A 314 0.75 -9.19 34.14
N ASN A 315 1.54 -9.28 33.07
CA ASN A 315 2.36 -10.45 32.78
C ASN A 315 3.42 -10.70 33.86
N LEU A 316 4.06 -9.64 34.37
CA LEU A 316 5.02 -9.74 35.48
C LEU A 316 4.37 -10.35 36.72
N VAL A 317 3.20 -9.86 37.13
CA VAL A 317 2.49 -10.38 38.32
C VAL A 317 2.01 -11.81 38.08
N SER A 318 1.30 -12.07 36.98
CA SER A 318 0.71 -13.38 36.70
C SER A 318 1.77 -14.48 36.52
N PHE A 319 2.79 -14.25 35.70
CA PHE A 319 3.80 -15.27 35.42
C PHE A 319 4.87 -15.37 36.50
N SER A 320 5.11 -14.32 37.31
CA SER A 320 5.94 -14.47 38.52
C SER A 320 5.25 -15.35 39.57
N ALA A 321 3.92 -15.25 39.71
CA ALA A 321 3.16 -16.14 40.60
C ALA A 321 3.23 -17.61 40.14
N ILE A 322 3.11 -17.86 38.83
CA ILE A 322 3.27 -19.20 38.24
C ILE A 322 4.69 -19.73 38.44
N LEU A 323 5.73 -18.91 38.21
CA LEU A 323 7.11 -19.31 38.45
C LEU A 323 7.40 -19.58 39.93
N TRP A 324 6.90 -18.72 40.84
CA TRP A 324 7.10 -18.87 42.28
C TRP A 324 6.49 -20.18 42.82
N THR A 325 5.30 -20.53 42.33
CA THR A 325 4.63 -21.79 42.69
C THR A 325 5.31 -23.01 42.06
N THR A 326 5.99 -22.84 40.93
CA THR A 326 6.74 -23.92 40.25
C THR A 326 8.13 -24.14 40.86
N SER A 327 8.94 -23.09 40.99
CA SER A 327 10.29 -23.15 41.57
C SER A 327 10.78 -21.76 42.03
N GLN A 328 10.95 -21.59 43.33
CA GLN A 328 11.52 -20.36 43.91
C GLN A 328 12.97 -20.13 43.46
N THR A 329 13.75 -21.20 43.26
CA THR A 329 15.12 -21.12 42.75
C THR A 329 15.16 -20.54 41.34
N LEU A 330 14.24 -20.97 40.47
CA LEU A 330 14.14 -20.45 39.10
C LEU A 330 13.74 -18.96 39.09
N THR A 331 12.82 -18.55 39.96
CA THR A 331 12.43 -17.14 40.11
C THR A 331 13.60 -16.28 40.58
N GLY A 332 14.41 -16.77 41.52
CA GLY A 332 15.64 -16.08 41.94
C GLY A 332 16.68 -15.97 40.81
N ALA A 333 16.88 -17.04 40.04
CA ALA A 333 17.77 -17.05 38.88
C ALA A 333 17.33 -16.04 37.81
N LEU A 334 16.02 -15.94 37.56
CA LEU A 334 15.43 -14.95 36.66
C LEU A 334 15.71 -13.52 37.11
N ALA A 335 15.51 -13.21 38.40
CA ALA A 335 15.74 -11.87 38.94
C ALA A 335 17.21 -11.44 38.75
N VAL A 336 18.16 -12.33 39.03
CA VAL A 336 19.60 -12.09 38.80
C VAL A 336 19.89 -11.91 37.32
N TYR A 337 19.37 -12.80 36.47
CA TYR A 337 19.57 -12.76 35.02
C TYR A 337 19.04 -11.47 34.40
N ALA A 338 17.81 -11.08 34.76
CA ALA A 338 17.17 -9.85 34.31
C ALA A 338 17.92 -8.60 34.77
N LEU A 339 18.39 -8.56 36.04
CA LEU A 339 19.14 -7.42 36.58
C LEU A 339 20.47 -7.21 35.85
N VAL A 340 21.26 -8.27 35.68
CA VAL A 340 22.55 -8.22 34.97
C VAL A 340 22.34 -7.84 33.52
N GLY A 341 21.39 -8.50 32.85
CA GLY A 341 21.09 -8.27 31.44
C GLY A 341 20.60 -6.86 31.15
N THR A 342 19.70 -6.35 31.99
CA THR A 342 19.14 -4.99 31.88
C THR A 342 20.22 -3.93 32.13
N SER A 343 21.07 -4.13 33.14
CA SER A 343 22.15 -3.19 33.45
C SER A 343 23.15 -3.07 32.29
N LEU A 344 23.52 -4.19 31.68
CA LEU A 344 24.40 -4.21 30.52
C LEU A 344 23.73 -3.62 29.28
N ALA A 345 22.44 -3.87 29.06
CA ALA A 345 21.68 -3.29 27.96
C ALA A 345 21.59 -1.75 28.06
N VAL A 346 21.35 -1.21 29.27
CA VAL A 346 21.34 0.24 29.52
C VAL A 346 22.71 0.84 29.26
N TYR A 347 23.78 0.18 29.71
CA TYR A 347 25.14 0.61 29.46
C TYR A 347 25.47 0.68 27.96
N LEU A 348 25.15 -0.37 27.20
CA LEU A 348 25.37 -0.41 25.75
C LEU A 348 24.47 0.59 24.98
N GLY A 349 23.22 0.75 25.43
CA GLY A 349 22.23 1.63 24.80
C GLY A 349 22.52 3.13 24.98
N GLY A 350 23.25 3.52 26.03
CA GLY A 350 23.54 4.94 26.30
C GLY A 350 24.28 5.65 25.16
N ARG A 351 25.20 4.97 24.45
CA ARG A 351 25.90 5.54 23.30
C ARG A 351 24.96 5.73 22.09
N LEU A 352 24.04 4.80 21.89
CA LEU A 352 23.07 4.82 20.79
C LEU A 352 22.14 6.04 20.88
N VAL A 353 21.71 6.41 22.09
CA VAL A 353 20.89 7.61 22.32
C VAL A 353 21.60 8.87 21.81
N GLY A 354 22.89 9.03 22.09
CA GLY A 354 23.68 10.17 21.63
C GLY A 354 23.82 10.23 20.10
N LEU A 355 24.02 9.08 19.45
CA LEU A 355 24.11 8.99 17.99
C LEU A 355 22.76 9.30 17.32
N ASN A 356 21.65 8.87 17.91
CA ASN A 356 20.31 9.13 17.39
C ASN A 356 19.94 10.62 17.49
N TYR A 357 20.38 11.28 18.56
CA TYR A 357 20.23 12.74 18.71
C TYR A 357 21.01 13.50 17.62
N GLU A 358 22.30 13.19 17.41
CA GLU A 358 23.10 13.81 16.35
C GLU A 358 22.52 13.51 14.96
N GLN A 359 21.92 12.33 14.75
CA GLN A 359 21.26 11.99 13.48
C GLN A 359 20.10 12.93 13.16
N LEU A 360 19.22 13.17 14.13
CA LEU A 360 18.08 14.08 13.98
C LEU A 360 18.55 15.50 13.64
N ARG A 361 19.62 15.96 14.30
CA ARG A 361 20.22 17.26 14.05
C ARG A 361 20.81 17.36 12.63
N LEU A 362 21.62 16.39 12.22
CA LEU A 362 22.26 16.39 10.89
C LEU A 362 21.22 16.29 9.75
N GLN A 363 20.16 15.51 9.95
CA GLN A 363 19.04 15.45 8.99
C GLN A 363 18.29 16.79 8.89
N ALA A 364 18.10 17.49 10.01
CA ALA A 364 17.50 18.82 10.00
C ALA A 364 18.37 19.82 9.23
N ASP A 365 19.70 19.81 9.45
CA ASP A 365 20.66 20.64 8.71
C ASP A 365 20.62 20.36 7.19
N PHE A 366 20.53 19.08 6.80
CA PHE A 366 20.41 18.68 5.40
C PHE A 366 19.09 19.16 4.77
N ARG A 367 17.96 18.96 5.46
CA ARG A 367 16.64 19.42 4.98
C ARG A 367 16.60 20.94 4.86
N TYR A 368 17.16 21.65 5.83
CA TYR A 368 17.28 23.11 5.80
C TYR A 368 18.07 23.57 4.57
N SER A 369 19.18 22.90 4.23
CA SER A 369 19.96 23.21 3.02
C SER A 369 19.14 23.10 1.73
N LEU A 370 18.22 22.13 1.64
CA LEU A 370 17.33 21.97 0.48
C LEU A 370 16.23 23.04 0.42
N VAL A 371 15.66 23.38 1.58
CA VAL A 371 14.69 24.50 1.68
C VAL A 371 15.36 25.81 1.28
N HIS A 372 16.60 26.04 1.73
CA HIS A 372 17.39 27.20 1.35
C HIS A 372 17.61 27.29 -0.17
N VAL A 373 17.90 26.18 -0.84
CA VAL A 373 18.00 26.14 -2.31
C VAL A 373 16.67 26.48 -2.98
N ARG A 374 15.56 25.88 -2.52
CA ARG A 374 14.22 26.13 -3.07
C ARG A 374 13.81 27.60 -2.92
N ASP A 375 14.02 28.17 -1.74
CA ASP A 375 13.60 29.53 -1.42
C ASP A 375 14.45 30.58 -2.18
N ASN A 376 15.62 30.18 -2.69
CA ASN A 376 16.53 31.03 -3.48
C ASN A 376 16.73 30.52 -4.92
N ALA A 377 15.81 29.70 -5.45
CA ALA A 377 15.98 29.01 -6.73
C ALA A 377 16.21 29.96 -7.91
N GLU A 378 15.50 31.09 -7.95
CA GLU A 378 15.67 32.12 -8.99
C GLU A 378 17.07 32.73 -8.96
N ALA A 379 17.57 33.10 -7.78
CA ALA A 379 18.91 33.65 -7.62
C ALA A 379 19.99 32.64 -8.02
N ILE A 380 19.83 31.37 -7.61
CA ILE A 380 20.76 30.29 -7.96
C ILE A 380 20.79 30.08 -9.47
N ALA A 381 19.62 30.04 -10.13
CA ALA A 381 19.51 29.90 -11.58
C ALA A 381 20.10 31.10 -12.32
N PHE A 382 19.87 32.33 -11.82
CA PHE A 382 20.41 33.56 -12.41
C PHE A 382 21.94 33.60 -12.36
N TYR A 383 22.55 33.11 -11.28
CA TYR A 383 24.01 33.06 -11.11
C TYR A 383 24.66 31.77 -11.64
N GLY A 384 23.89 30.78 -12.11
CA GLY A 384 24.41 29.46 -12.50
C GLY A 384 25.10 28.72 -11.34
N GLY A 385 24.58 28.88 -10.12
CA GLY A 385 25.17 28.41 -8.87
C GLY A 385 24.92 26.93 -8.53
N GLU A 386 24.20 26.19 -9.37
CA GLU A 386 23.63 24.87 -9.04
C GLU A 386 24.69 23.87 -8.60
N LYS A 387 25.86 23.83 -9.26
CA LYS A 387 26.97 22.92 -8.90
C LYS A 387 27.57 23.22 -7.52
N ARG A 388 27.62 24.49 -7.11
CA ARG A 388 28.18 24.89 -5.81
C ARG A 388 27.23 24.53 -4.67
N GLU A 389 25.93 24.75 -4.89
CA GLU A 389 24.86 24.36 -3.98
C GLU A 389 24.76 22.83 -3.88
N GLU A 390 24.86 22.11 -5.01
CA GLU A 390 24.90 20.64 -5.04
C GLU A 390 26.04 20.08 -4.18
N GLY A 391 27.24 20.68 -4.25
CA GLY A 391 28.37 20.29 -3.43
C GLY A 391 28.14 20.47 -1.93
N GLU A 392 27.46 21.55 -1.54
CA GLU A 392 27.15 21.86 -0.13
C GLU A 392 26.10 20.91 0.43
N VAL A 393 25.01 20.70 -0.34
CA VAL A 393 23.95 19.76 -0.01
C VAL A 393 24.51 18.33 0.12
N LYS A 394 25.41 17.91 -0.81
CA LYS A 394 26.09 16.62 -0.73
C LYS A 394 27.01 16.51 0.49
N ALA A 395 27.67 17.58 0.92
CA ALA A 395 28.51 17.56 2.13
C ALA A 395 27.67 17.35 3.40
N LYS A 396 26.51 18.00 3.51
CA LYS A 396 25.55 17.78 4.60
C LYS A 396 24.96 16.36 4.59
N LEU A 397 24.66 15.84 3.39
CA LEU A 397 24.27 14.43 3.23
C LEU A 397 25.39 13.49 3.69
N GLY A 398 26.64 13.73 3.32
CA GLY A 398 27.79 12.93 3.74
C GLY A 398 27.97 12.88 5.26
N ALA A 399 27.82 14.02 5.96
CA ALA A 399 27.85 14.05 7.42
C ALA A 399 26.70 13.24 8.04
N THR A 400 25.50 13.36 7.47
CA THR A 400 24.31 12.58 7.88
C THR A 400 24.52 11.08 7.69
N LEU A 401 25.10 10.66 6.57
CA LEU A 401 25.40 9.26 6.28
C LEU A 401 26.49 8.70 7.20
N SER A 402 27.54 9.48 7.48
CA SER A 402 28.63 9.02 8.38
C SER A 402 28.16 8.79 9.82
N ASN A 403 27.25 9.60 10.34
CA ASN A 403 26.64 9.33 11.64
C ASN A 403 25.67 8.14 11.57
N TYR A 404 24.97 7.97 10.45
CA TYR A 404 24.10 6.81 10.22
C TYR A 404 24.89 5.49 10.16
N ASP A 405 26.09 5.47 9.59
CA ASP A 405 26.97 4.29 9.61
C ASP A 405 27.33 3.88 11.04
N GLN A 406 27.57 4.85 11.93
CA GLN A 406 27.81 4.58 13.35
C GLN A 406 26.55 4.04 14.04
N LEU A 407 25.37 4.59 13.71
CA LEU A 407 24.10 4.05 14.19
C LEU A 407 23.94 2.58 13.79
N ILE A 408 24.18 2.22 12.53
CA ILE A 408 24.08 0.84 12.05
C ILE A 408 24.94 -0.12 12.89
N ILE A 409 26.20 0.26 13.17
CA ILE A 409 27.12 -0.58 13.95
C ILE A 409 26.59 -0.79 15.38
N TRP A 410 26.19 0.29 16.06
CA TRP A 410 25.71 0.21 17.44
C TRP A 410 24.34 -0.45 17.56
N GLU A 411 23.43 -0.23 16.61
CA GLU A 411 22.14 -0.92 16.54
C GLU A 411 22.32 -2.41 16.29
N THR A 412 23.23 -2.79 15.38
CA THR A 412 23.56 -4.20 15.11
C THR A 412 24.16 -4.87 16.34
N GLY A 413 25.08 -4.20 17.03
CA GLY A 413 25.69 -4.69 18.26
C GLY A 413 24.69 -4.89 19.40
N LEU A 414 23.82 -3.91 19.64
CA LEU A 414 22.74 -4.01 20.63
C LEU A 414 21.75 -5.12 20.27
N SER A 415 21.40 -5.24 18.98
CA SER A 415 20.50 -6.30 18.49
C SER A 415 21.11 -7.70 18.66
N ALA A 416 22.40 -7.85 18.37
CA ALA A 416 23.12 -9.11 18.58
C ALA A 416 23.16 -9.49 20.07
N TYR A 417 23.41 -8.51 20.94
CA TYR A 417 23.35 -8.71 22.39
C TYR A 417 21.95 -9.13 22.86
N GLN A 418 20.90 -8.42 22.41
CA GLN A 418 19.51 -8.75 22.77
C GLN A 418 19.12 -10.15 22.31
N GLN A 419 19.50 -10.55 21.09
CA GLN A 419 19.26 -11.91 20.59
C GLN A 419 19.99 -12.96 21.44
N ALA A 420 21.28 -12.74 21.73
CA ALA A 420 22.05 -13.63 22.59
C ALA A 420 21.43 -13.74 23.99
N PHE A 421 20.97 -12.63 24.55
CA PHE A 421 20.28 -12.57 25.84
C PHE A 421 18.99 -13.41 25.84
N PHE A 422 18.11 -13.26 24.84
CA PHE A 422 16.89 -14.07 24.76
C PHE A 422 17.15 -15.56 24.46
N TYR A 423 18.17 -15.89 23.66
CA TYR A 423 18.52 -17.29 23.40
C TYR A 423 19.10 -18.00 24.63
N LEU A 424 19.98 -17.32 25.39
CA LEU A 424 20.54 -17.89 26.62
C LEU A 424 19.48 -18.03 27.71
N ALA A 425 18.55 -17.08 27.82
CA ALA A 425 17.40 -17.16 28.72
C ALA A 425 16.58 -18.45 28.55
N ARG A 426 16.48 -18.97 27.32
CA ARG A 426 15.76 -20.23 27.02
C ARG A 426 16.41 -21.48 27.60
N LEU A 427 17.68 -21.41 27.99
CA LEU A 427 18.38 -22.56 28.57
C LEU A 427 18.24 -22.62 30.10
N VAL A 428 18.00 -21.49 30.76
CA VAL A 428 18.02 -21.38 32.23
C VAL A 428 17.01 -22.32 32.89
N PRO A 429 15.72 -22.39 32.47
CA PRO A 429 14.77 -23.33 33.07
C PRO A 429 15.17 -24.79 32.93
N TYR A 430 15.75 -25.20 31.79
CA TYR A 430 16.23 -26.57 31.60
C TYR A 430 17.40 -26.93 32.53
N PHE A 431 18.34 -26.00 32.76
CA PHE A 431 19.45 -26.25 33.68
C PHE A 431 19.01 -26.36 35.14
N VAL A 432 18.07 -25.51 35.57
CA VAL A 432 17.60 -25.48 36.96
C VAL A 432 16.63 -26.62 37.26
N LEU A 433 15.67 -26.87 36.37
CA LEU A 433 14.61 -27.87 36.59
C LEU A 433 14.94 -29.26 36.07
N GLY A 434 15.93 -29.40 35.18
CA GLY A 434 16.30 -30.70 34.60
C GLY A 434 16.63 -31.75 35.66
N GLY A 435 17.36 -31.38 36.72
CA GLY A 435 17.65 -32.28 37.84
C GLY A 435 16.41 -32.71 38.64
N LEU A 436 15.40 -31.83 38.74
CA LEU A 436 14.13 -32.15 39.41
C LEU A 436 13.26 -33.08 38.54
N TYR A 437 13.29 -32.89 37.22
CA TYR A 437 12.63 -33.79 36.27
C TYR A 437 13.24 -35.20 36.30
N PHE A 438 14.57 -35.33 36.18
CA PHE A 438 15.24 -36.64 36.21
C PHE A 438 15.17 -37.33 37.58
N SER A 439 14.88 -36.59 38.66
CA SER A 439 14.60 -37.19 39.98
C SER A 439 13.12 -37.52 40.22
N GLY A 440 12.24 -37.27 39.24
CA GLY A 440 10.81 -37.58 39.29
C GLY A 440 9.98 -36.63 40.17
N GLN A 441 10.52 -35.48 40.55
CA GLN A 441 9.83 -34.50 41.40
C GLN A 441 8.93 -33.52 40.61
N VAL A 442 9.13 -33.43 39.30
CA VAL A 442 8.46 -32.48 38.41
C VAL A 442 8.15 -33.15 37.06
N ASP A 443 6.96 -32.94 36.50
CA ASP A 443 6.56 -33.49 35.20
C ASP A 443 7.22 -32.76 34.03
N PHE A 444 7.29 -33.42 32.87
CA PHE A 444 7.89 -32.85 31.66
C PHE A 444 7.22 -31.55 31.20
N GLY A 445 5.89 -31.48 31.21
CA GLY A 445 5.14 -30.29 30.81
C GLY A 445 5.39 -29.06 31.70
N THR A 446 5.85 -29.28 32.94
CA THR A 446 6.24 -28.18 33.84
C THR A 446 7.50 -27.47 33.34
N LEU A 447 8.41 -28.15 32.64
CA LEU A 447 9.57 -27.53 31.99
C LEU A 447 9.13 -26.55 30.90
N GLY A 448 8.16 -26.96 30.07
CA GLY A 448 7.55 -26.11 29.03
C GLY A 448 6.85 -24.89 29.62
N GLN A 449 6.04 -25.09 30.66
CA GLN A 449 5.35 -24.01 31.37
C GLN A 449 6.33 -23.02 32.02
N ALA A 450 7.35 -23.53 32.72
CA ALA A 450 8.38 -22.71 33.35
C ALA A 450 9.17 -21.91 32.31
N GLN A 451 9.48 -22.50 31.16
CA GLN A 451 10.13 -21.80 30.05
C GLN A 451 9.27 -20.66 29.49
N PHE A 452 7.97 -20.91 29.30
CA PHE A 452 7.04 -19.89 28.85
C PHE A 452 6.92 -18.74 29.87
N ALA A 453 6.69 -19.07 31.14
CA ALA A 453 6.56 -18.09 32.21
C ALA A 453 7.85 -17.27 32.44
N PHE A 454 9.02 -17.91 32.37
CA PHE A 454 10.32 -17.23 32.43
C PHE A 454 10.48 -16.20 31.31
N SER A 455 10.09 -16.57 30.09
CA SER A 455 10.18 -15.70 28.92
C SER A 455 9.22 -14.51 29.01
N MET A 456 8.01 -14.73 29.51
CA MET A 456 7.01 -13.68 29.73
C MET A 456 7.51 -12.65 30.75
N VAL A 457 7.97 -13.10 31.93
CA VAL A 457 8.49 -12.19 32.98
C VAL A 457 9.74 -11.46 32.51
N LEU A 458 10.67 -12.14 31.83
CA LEU A 458 11.87 -11.50 31.28
C LEU A 458 11.51 -10.38 30.28
N SER A 459 10.52 -10.64 29.41
CA SER A 459 10.02 -9.64 28.46
C SER A 459 9.38 -8.44 29.18
N SER A 460 8.60 -8.71 30.23
CA SER A 460 7.98 -7.66 31.05
C SER A 460 8.99 -6.76 31.77
N VAL A 461 10.11 -7.30 32.26
CA VAL A 461 11.15 -6.50 32.93
C VAL A 461 11.99 -5.72 31.91
N THR A 462 12.17 -6.23 30.70
CA THR A 462 13.01 -5.60 29.66
C THR A 462 12.29 -4.54 28.82
N ILE A 463 10.98 -4.36 28.98
CA ILE A 463 10.19 -3.39 28.21
C ILE A 463 10.76 -1.98 28.26
N ILE A 464 11.16 -1.49 29.44
CA ILE A 464 11.64 -0.11 29.63
C ILE A 464 12.89 0.15 28.79
N VAL A 465 13.80 -0.82 28.75
CA VAL A 465 15.01 -0.73 27.92
C VAL A 465 14.66 -0.73 26.44
N SER A 466 13.72 -1.60 26.04
CA SER A 466 13.31 -1.72 24.63
C SER A 466 12.60 -0.48 24.09
N ARG A 467 11.99 0.34 24.97
CA ARG A 467 11.18 1.53 24.61
C ARG A 467 11.85 2.87 24.92
N ILE A 468 13.12 2.90 25.32
CA ILE A 468 13.82 4.12 25.77
C ILE A 468 13.78 5.29 24.76
N GLN A 469 13.85 4.98 23.47
CA GLN A 469 13.80 5.99 22.40
C GLN A 469 12.39 6.59 22.25
N ASP A 470 11.36 5.75 22.34
CA ASP A 470 9.96 6.17 22.27
C ASP A 470 9.61 7.10 23.44
N ILE A 471 10.09 6.78 24.65
CA ILE A 471 9.90 7.61 25.86
C ILE A 471 10.52 8.99 25.67
N SER A 472 11.75 9.05 25.15
CA SER A 472 12.48 10.30 24.95
C SER A 472 11.79 11.20 23.91
N ARG A 473 11.37 10.61 22.78
CA ARG A 473 10.61 11.31 21.73
C ARG A 473 9.23 11.74 22.20
N PHE A 474 8.57 10.92 23.03
CA PHE A 474 7.27 11.22 23.63
C PHE A 474 7.32 12.41 24.58
N SER A 475 8.32 12.44 25.47
CA SER A 475 8.57 13.59 26.36
C SER A 475 8.74 14.89 25.58
N ALA A 476 9.58 14.87 24.54
CA ALA A 476 9.79 16.03 23.67
C ALA A 476 8.49 16.45 22.93
N GLY A 477 7.68 15.48 22.47
CA GLY A 477 6.39 15.74 21.85
C GLY A 477 5.39 16.41 22.79
N ILE A 478 5.31 15.96 24.05
CA ILE A 478 4.48 16.60 25.09
C ILE A 478 4.89 18.05 25.28
N SER A 479 6.18 18.33 25.41
CA SER A 479 6.66 19.70 25.63
C SER A 479 6.34 20.62 24.45
N ARG A 480 6.49 20.13 23.20
CA ARG A 480 6.18 20.93 21.99
C ARG A 480 4.68 21.19 21.82
N LEU A 481 3.84 20.18 22.02
CA LEU A 481 2.38 20.34 21.98
C LEU A 481 1.88 21.21 23.14
N GLY A 482 2.47 21.05 24.32
CA GLY A 482 2.13 21.85 25.50
C GLY A 482 2.47 23.32 25.32
N ALA A 483 3.67 23.63 24.82
CA ALA A 483 4.10 24.99 24.49
C ALA A 483 3.23 25.61 23.38
N PHE A 484 2.88 24.81 22.36
CA PHE A 484 1.99 25.28 21.30
C PHE A 484 0.58 25.59 21.81
N LEU A 485 0.02 24.71 22.65
CA LEU A 485 -1.29 24.95 23.25
C LEU A 485 -1.28 26.18 24.17
N GLU A 486 -0.22 26.36 24.96
CA GLU A 486 -0.03 27.55 25.81
C GLU A 486 0.03 28.84 24.98
N ALA A 487 0.73 28.82 23.85
CA ALA A 487 0.79 29.95 22.92
C ALA A 487 -0.57 30.27 22.29
N LEU A 488 -1.37 29.24 21.98
CA LEU A 488 -2.73 29.39 21.43
C LEU A 488 -3.75 29.91 22.45
N THR A 489 -3.56 29.64 23.75
CA THR A 489 -4.51 30.05 24.80
C THR A 489 -4.12 31.34 25.50
N LYS A 490 -2.93 31.88 25.25
CA LYS A 490 -2.44 33.08 25.94
C LYS A 490 -3.30 34.30 25.58
N PRO A 491 -3.91 34.99 26.56
CA PRO A 491 -4.70 36.18 26.26
C PRO A 491 -3.82 37.32 25.73
N PRO A 492 -4.31 38.12 24.76
CA PRO A 492 -3.52 39.20 24.16
C PRO A 492 -3.21 40.29 25.19
N ASP A 493 -1.93 40.59 25.36
CA ASP A 493 -1.36 41.43 26.43
C ASP A 493 -2.06 42.81 26.55
N ALA A 494 -2.80 43.03 27.65
CA ALA A 494 -3.68 44.20 27.82
C ALA A 494 -2.94 45.53 28.05
N LYS A 495 -1.62 45.50 28.28
CA LYS A 495 -0.80 46.66 28.71
C LYS A 495 0.00 47.35 27.59
N ALA A 496 -0.01 46.87 26.35
CA ALA A 496 0.68 47.53 25.24
C ALA A 496 -0.12 48.75 24.73
N ALA A 497 0.55 49.84 24.37
CA ALA A 497 -0.07 51.00 23.72
C ALA A 497 -0.85 50.54 22.48
N ARG A 498 -2.18 50.64 22.53
CA ARG A 498 -3.09 50.15 21.52
C ARG A 498 -3.78 51.31 20.82
N ILE A 499 -3.77 51.24 19.50
CA ILE A 499 -4.60 52.07 18.63
C ILE A 499 -6.08 51.76 18.93
N SER A 500 -6.87 52.79 19.22
CA SER A 500 -8.32 52.64 19.37
C SER A 500 -8.96 52.57 17.99
N THR A 501 -9.87 51.61 17.77
CA THR A 501 -10.60 51.48 16.51
C THR A 501 -12.09 51.69 16.79
N LEU A 502 -12.71 52.62 16.07
CA LEU A 502 -14.13 52.96 16.15
C LEU A 502 -14.78 52.71 14.80
N GLU A 503 -16.02 52.24 14.81
CA GLU A 503 -16.82 52.09 13.59
C GLU A 503 -17.50 53.42 13.23
N GLY A 504 -17.43 53.83 11.97
CA GLY A 504 -18.04 55.05 11.46
C GLY A 504 -18.20 55.03 9.94
N SER A 505 -18.87 56.04 9.37
CA SER A 505 -19.22 56.08 7.93
C SER A 505 -18.05 56.41 6.97
N GLY A 506 -16.84 56.61 7.48
CA GLY A 506 -15.67 56.94 6.65
C GLY A 506 -14.35 56.55 7.33
N LEU A 507 -13.25 56.59 6.57
CA LEU A 507 -11.93 56.29 7.10
C LEU A 507 -11.30 57.56 7.67
N GLN A 508 -10.98 57.58 8.97
CA GLN A 508 -10.25 58.67 9.62
C GLN A 508 -9.13 58.12 10.49
N LEU A 509 -7.96 58.76 10.44
CA LEU A 509 -6.83 58.55 11.32
C LEU A 509 -6.67 59.82 12.15
N GLN A 510 -6.66 59.70 13.48
CA GLN A 510 -6.55 60.83 14.40
C GLN A 510 -5.32 60.65 15.29
N LYS A 511 -4.35 61.57 15.17
CA LYS A 511 -3.06 61.56 15.88
C LYS A 511 -2.38 60.18 15.88
N MET A 512 -2.40 59.54 14.72
CA MET A 512 -1.97 58.14 14.59
C MET A 512 -0.44 58.06 14.67
N THR A 513 0.06 57.34 15.67
CA THR A 513 1.48 57.01 15.85
C THR A 513 1.65 55.50 15.79
N LEU A 514 2.52 55.01 14.89
CA LEU A 514 2.70 53.59 14.59
C LEU A 514 4.16 53.16 14.82
N PHE A 515 4.36 52.05 15.52
CA PHE A 515 5.66 51.41 15.73
C PHE A 515 5.75 50.08 14.98
N THR A 516 6.96 49.54 14.78
CA THR A 516 7.19 48.14 14.44
C THR A 516 6.47 47.20 15.42
N PRO A 517 6.12 45.96 15.04
CA PRO A 517 5.38 45.06 15.94
C PRO A 517 6.11 44.81 17.26
N ASP A 518 7.43 44.64 17.22
CA ASP A 518 8.33 44.54 18.38
C ASP A 518 8.46 45.86 19.19
N GLY A 519 8.00 46.98 18.63
CA GLY A 519 8.10 48.32 19.18
C GLY A 519 9.48 48.97 19.06
N SER A 520 10.43 48.34 18.37
CA SER A 520 11.82 48.82 18.29
C SER A 520 11.99 50.10 17.48
N ARG A 521 11.10 50.36 16.51
CA ARG A 521 11.22 51.48 15.57
C ARG A 521 9.89 52.20 15.37
N LEU A 522 9.92 53.51 15.49
CA LEU A 522 8.85 54.41 15.07
C LEU A 522 8.76 54.44 13.54
N LEU A 523 7.58 54.15 12.99
CA LEU A 523 7.30 54.17 11.54
C LEU A 523 6.59 55.46 11.12
N LEU A 524 5.64 55.91 11.93
CA LEU A 524 4.76 57.03 11.64
C LEU A 524 4.43 57.74 12.96
N LYS A 525 4.37 59.07 12.95
CA LYS A 525 4.10 59.86 14.15
C LYS A 525 3.00 60.89 13.87
N ASP A 526 2.01 60.96 14.76
CA ASP A 526 0.97 61.98 14.82
C ASP A 526 0.27 62.26 13.46
N LEU A 527 -0.06 61.21 12.70
CA LEU A 527 -0.75 61.37 11.41
C LEU A 527 -2.25 61.61 11.60
N ASP A 528 -2.72 62.73 11.04
CA ASP A 528 -4.15 63.03 10.88
C ASP A 528 -4.57 62.91 9.41
N MET A 529 -5.62 62.14 9.14
CA MET A 529 -6.17 61.95 7.80
C MET A 529 -7.66 61.63 7.86
N ALA A 530 -8.45 62.12 6.90
CA ALA A 530 -9.86 61.77 6.79
C ALA A 530 -10.24 61.60 5.31
N LEU A 531 -10.93 60.50 5.02
CA LEU A 531 -11.51 60.17 3.72
C LEU A 531 -13.03 60.21 3.86
N SER A 532 -13.68 61.22 3.28
CA SER A 532 -15.12 61.46 3.36
C SER A 532 -15.87 61.03 2.10
N GLU A 533 -17.16 60.73 2.24
CA GLU A 533 -18.06 60.41 1.11
C GLU A 533 -18.25 61.65 0.21
N GLY A 534 -17.50 61.74 -0.90
CA GLY A 534 -17.53 62.93 -1.79
C GLY A 534 -16.63 62.82 -3.03
N ARG A 535 -16.30 63.97 -3.69
CA ARG A 535 -15.45 64.02 -4.91
C ARG A 535 -14.03 63.45 -4.75
N GLN A 536 -13.56 63.22 -3.52
CA GLN A 536 -12.25 62.64 -3.21
C GLN A 536 -12.37 61.13 -2.88
N ARG A 537 -12.81 60.32 -3.85
CA ARG A 537 -13.03 58.87 -3.66
C ARG A 537 -11.75 58.01 -3.71
N ARG A 538 -10.57 58.60 -3.95
CA ARG A 538 -9.31 57.86 -4.18
C ARG A 538 -8.15 58.60 -3.52
N LEU A 539 -7.36 57.90 -2.72
CA LEU A 539 -6.15 58.41 -2.06
C LEU A 539 -4.95 57.54 -2.45
N LEU A 540 -3.88 58.18 -2.94
CA LEU A 540 -2.63 57.51 -3.28
C LEU A 540 -1.58 57.80 -2.20
N VAL A 541 -1.01 56.76 -1.60
CA VAL A 541 0.07 56.88 -0.59
C VAL A 541 1.42 56.55 -1.23
N VAL A 542 2.33 57.53 -1.28
CA VAL A 542 3.65 57.41 -1.93
C VAL A 542 4.76 57.62 -0.90
N GLY A 543 5.90 56.93 -1.09
CA GLY A 543 7.08 57.08 -0.23
C GLY A 543 8.11 55.97 -0.49
N SER A 544 9.31 56.11 0.07
CA SER A 544 10.38 55.11 -0.03
C SER A 544 9.98 53.75 0.56
N SER A 545 10.62 52.66 0.11
CA SER A 545 10.38 51.34 0.69
C SER A 545 10.77 51.32 2.17
N GLY A 546 9.99 50.64 3.02
CA GLY A 546 10.25 50.58 4.46
C GLY A 546 9.82 51.80 5.30
N VAL A 547 9.18 52.82 4.71
CA VAL A 547 8.67 54.01 5.45
C VAL A 547 7.36 53.76 6.21
N GLY A 548 6.72 52.59 6.05
CA GLY A 548 5.50 52.22 6.81
C GLY A 548 4.18 52.28 6.03
N LYS A 549 4.19 52.44 4.69
CA LYS A 549 2.97 52.47 3.85
C LYS A 549 2.03 51.27 4.08
N SER A 550 2.57 50.05 3.92
CA SER A 550 1.81 48.82 4.14
C SER A 550 1.46 48.61 5.63
N SER A 551 2.24 49.19 6.53
CA SER A 551 1.99 49.13 7.97
C SER A 551 0.76 49.94 8.37
N VAL A 552 0.54 51.11 7.76
CA VAL A 552 -0.69 51.90 7.92
C VAL A 552 -1.92 51.11 7.46
N LEU A 553 -1.86 50.46 6.29
CA LEU A 553 -2.96 49.61 5.80
C LEU A 553 -3.25 48.44 6.75
N ARG A 554 -2.21 47.80 7.31
CA ARG A 554 -2.37 46.74 8.32
C ARG A 554 -2.98 47.27 9.62
N ALA A 555 -2.68 48.50 10.02
CA ALA A 555 -3.30 49.14 11.17
C ALA A 555 -4.79 49.41 10.92
N VAL A 556 -5.15 49.92 9.75
CA VAL A 556 -6.55 50.12 9.34
C VAL A 556 -7.31 48.80 9.23
N ALA A 557 -6.67 47.72 8.80
CA ALA A 557 -7.25 46.37 8.79
C ALA A 557 -7.41 45.76 10.20
N GLY A 558 -6.84 46.38 11.23
CA GLY A 558 -6.80 45.85 12.60
C GLY A 558 -5.83 44.69 12.78
N LEU A 559 -4.86 44.52 11.88
CA LEU A 559 -3.80 43.51 11.96
C LEU A 559 -2.57 44.03 12.73
N TRP A 560 -2.46 45.34 12.93
CA TRP A 560 -1.32 45.98 13.59
C TRP A 560 -1.82 47.02 14.58
N ASN A 561 -1.64 46.75 15.87
CA ASN A 561 -2.25 47.50 16.96
C ASN A 561 -1.25 48.24 17.87
N ARG A 562 0.05 48.02 17.71
CA ARG A 562 1.11 48.75 18.44
C ARG A 562 1.22 50.21 18.00
N GLY A 563 0.75 51.11 18.85
CA GLY A 563 0.72 52.54 18.56
C GLY A 563 -0.17 53.35 19.48
N GLU A 564 -0.34 54.61 19.13
CA GLU A 564 -1.23 55.57 19.80
C GLU A 564 -2.11 56.27 18.76
N GLY A 565 -3.25 56.80 19.20
CA GLY A 565 -4.23 57.46 18.33
C GLY A 565 -5.47 56.62 18.04
N THR A 566 -6.37 57.16 17.20
CA THR A 566 -7.69 56.58 16.90
C THR A 566 -7.87 56.37 15.41
N ILE A 567 -8.35 55.19 15.02
CA ILE A 567 -8.82 54.88 13.66
C ILE A 567 -10.34 54.80 13.67
N VAL A 568 -11.01 55.65 12.88
CA VAL A 568 -12.43 55.49 12.55
C VAL A 568 -12.49 54.81 11.19
N ARG A 569 -13.25 53.72 11.05
CA ARG A 569 -13.38 52.99 9.78
C ARG A 569 -14.78 52.39 9.61
N PRO A 570 -15.23 52.10 8.38
CA PRO A 570 -16.46 51.34 8.15
C PRO A 570 -16.43 49.94 8.80
N PRO A 571 -17.58 49.27 8.96
CA PRO A 571 -17.63 47.88 9.39
C PRO A 571 -16.77 46.98 8.49
N SER A 572 -16.12 45.97 9.07
CA SER A 572 -15.17 45.11 8.33
C SER A 572 -15.80 44.41 7.11
N ALA A 573 -17.11 44.14 7.15
CA ALA A 573 -17.85 43.54 6.03
C ALA A 573 -18.00 44.46 4.81
N GLN A 574 -17.79 45.77 4.96
CA GLN A 574 -17.87 46.76 3.87
C GLN A 574 -16.47 47.14 3.33
N MET A 575 -15.42 46.50 3.82
CA MET A 575 -14.03 46.81 3.46
C MET A 575 -13.36 45.60 2.84
N LEU A 576 -12.74 45.80 1.68
CA LEU A 576 -11.87 44.82 1.03
C LEU A 576 -10.43 45.31 1.08
N PHE A 577 -9.52 44.46 1.58
CA PHE A 577 -8.09 44.71 1.55
C PHE A 577 -7.43 43.80 0.51
N LEU A 578 -6.77 44.39 -0.48
CA LEU A 578 -6.01 43.65 -1.49
C LEU A 578 -4.52 43.63 -1.09
N PRO A 579 -3.97 42.47 -0.67
CA PRO A 579 -2.56 42.34 -0.36
C PRO A 579 -1.69 42.42 -1.62
N GLN A 580 -0.41 42.77 -1.44
CA GLN A 580 0.56 42.82 -2.55
C GLN A 580 0.73 41.47 -3.26
N ARG A 581 0.62 40.36 -2.50
CA ARG A 581 0.50 39.01 -3.04
C ARG A 581 -0.96 38.59 -2.89
N PRO A 582 -1.74 38.52 -3.98
CA PRO A 582 -3.14 38.12 -3.90
C PRO A 582 -3.24 36.71 -3.30
N TYR A 583 -4.23 36.52 -2.43
CA TYR A 583 -4.55 35.20 -1.87
C TYR A 583 -5.66 34.56 -2.69
N MET A 584 -5.41 33.35 -3.17
CA MET A 584 -6.39 32.55 -3.89
C MET A 584 -6.76 31.32 -3.03
N PRO A 585 -7.93 31.26 -2.37
CA PRO A 585 -8.44 30.03 -1.77
C PRO A 585 -8.39 28.84 -2.71
N LEU A 586 -8.18 27.65 -2.13
CA LEU A 586 -8.33 26.38 -2.83
C LEU A 586 -9.82 26.16 -3.14
N GLY A 587 -10.23 26.41 -4.38
CA GLY A 587 -11.62 26.32 -4.82
C GLY A 587 -11.78 26.78 -6.27
N ASP A 588 -13.02 26.90 -6.73
CA ASP A 588 -13.35 27.49 -8.02
C ASP A 588 -13.39 29.03 -7.97
N LEU A 589 -13.58 29.68 -9.12
CA LEU A 589 -13.67 31.14 -9.20
C LEU A 589 -14.86 31.69 -8.39
N ARG A 590 -15.95 30.93 -8.27
CA ARG A 590 -17.09 31.30 -7.42
C ARG A 590 -16.66 31.37 -5.95
N THR A 591 -15.92 30.37 -5.48
CA THR A 591 -15.32 30.33 -4.14
C THR A 591 -14.37 31.50 -3.92
N GLN A 592 -13.56 31.86 -4.92
CA GLN A 592 -12.68 33.03 -4.89
C GLN A 592 -13.45 34.35 -4.70
N LEU A 593 -14.55 34.52 -5.43
CA LEU A 593 -15.35 35.75 -5.42
C LEU A 593 -16.24 35.86 -4.18
N LEU A 594 -16.69 34.72 -3.64
CA LEU A 594 -17.46 34.67 -2.41
C LEU A 594 -16.58 34.80 -1.16
N TYR A 595 -15.29 34.50 -1.22
CA TYR A 595 -14.40 34.61 -0.05
C TYR A 595 -14.36 36.05 0.51
N PRO A 596 -14.58 36.27 1.82
CA PRO A 596 -14.60 35.30 2.94
C PRO A 596 -16.00 34.81 3.38
N SER A 597 -17.05 35.04 2.59
CA SER A 597 -18.42 34.62 2.91
C SER A 597 -18.67 33.13 2.64
N GLU A 598 -19.39 32.47 3.55
CA GLU A 598 -19.78 31.06 3.46
C GLU A 598 -21.12 30.93 2.72
N GLY A 599 -21.08 31.00 1.39
CA GLY A 599 -22.08 30.44 0.46
C GLY A 599 -23.57 30.52 0.82
N THR A 600 -24.19 31.68 0.55
CA THR A 600 -25.48 31.85 -0.15
C THR A 600 -25.83 33.33 -0.08
N LEU A 601 -25.62 34.04 -1.18
CA LEU A 601 -26.16 35.38 -1.35
C LEU A 601 -27.59 35.18 -1.83
N GLY A 602 -28.55 35.03 -0.90
CA GLY A 602 -29.90 34.50 -1.17
C GLY A 602 -30.45 34.78 -2.58
N ASP A 603 -30.99 33.74 -3.23
CA ASP A 603 -31.49 33.57 -4.62
C ASP A 603 -31.26 34.68 -5.66
N HIS A 604 -31.60 35.94 -5.37
CA HIS A 604 -31.40 37.09 -6.28
C HIS A 604 -29.94 37.47 -6.46
N ALA A 605 -29.13 37.40 -5.40
CA ALA A 605 -27.73 37.82 -5.47
C ALA A 605 -26.81 36.69 -5.99
N ASP A 606 -27.22 35.43 -5.86
CA ASP A 606 -26.60 34.30 -6.57
C ASP A 606 -26.82 34.40 -8.10
N ALA A 607 -28.02 34.80 -8.55
CA ALA A 607 -28.29 35.02 -9.98
C ALA A 607 -27.50 36.20 -10.57
N GLU A 608 -27.32 37.27 -9.81
CA GLU A 608 -26.50 38.42 -10.20
C GLU A 608 -24.99 38.05 -10.25
N LEU A 609 -24.52 37.24 -9.30
CA LEU A 609 -23.15 36.72 -9.30
C LEU A 609 -22.89 35.81 -10.50
N ASP A 610 -23.83 34.92 -10.85
CA ASP A 610 -23.69 34.02 -11.99
C ASP A 610 -23.68 34.79 -13.33
N SER A 611 -24.52 35.82 -13.46
CA SER A 611 -24.49 36.75 -14.61
C SER A 611 -23.16 37.50 -14.72
N ASN A 612 -22.61 37.96 -13.59
CA ASN A 612 -21.33 38.65 -13.56
C ASN A 612 -20.14 37.71 -13.82
N LEU A 613 -20.21 36.45 -13.35
CA LEU A 613 -19.21 35.41 -13.65
C LEU A 613 -19.15 35.12 -15.14
N ALA A 614 -20.29 34.97 -15.81
CA ALA A 614 -20.36 34.75 -17.25
C ALA A 614 -19.69 35.90 -18.03
N THR A 615 -19.91 37.13 -17.58
CA THR A 615 -19.29 38.33 -18.17
C THR A 615 -17.78 38.35 -17.92
N LEU A 616 -17.33 38.04 -16.71
CA LEU A 616 -15.90 37.97 -16.36
C LEU A 616 -15.16 36.87 -17.13
N VAL A 617 -15.77 35.70 -17.30
CA VAL A 617 -15.22 34.59 -18.10
C VAL A 617 -15.07 34.98 -19.57
N GLN A 618 -15.93 35.85 -20.10
CA GLN A 618 -15.81 36.40 -21.46
C GLN A 618 -14.75 37.50 -21.58
N GLU A 619 -14.51 38.30 -20.53
CA GLU A 619 -13.54 39.41 -20.55
C GLU A 619 -12.09 39.00 -20.22
N VAL A 620 -11.90 37.96 -19.39
CA VAL A 620 -10.56 37.48 -18.98
C VAL A 620 -9.69 36.99 -20.15
N PRO A 621 -10.20 36.26 -21.17
CA PRO A 621 -9.43 35.90 -22.35
C PRO A 621 -8.87 37.11 -23.10
N ALA A 622 -9.62 38.23 -23.16
CA ALA A 622 -9.19 39.44 -23.84
C ALA A 622 -8.08 40.19 -23.06
N CYS A 623 -8.13 40.19 -21.72
CA CYS A 623 -7.06 40.73 -20.88
C CYS A 623 -5.81 39.84 -20.85
N MET A 624 -5.96 38.51 -20.85
CA MET A 624 -4.82 37.58 -20.96
C MET A 624 -4.13 37.67 -22.33
N LEU A 625 -4.91 37.74 -23.43
CA LEU A 625 -4.35 38.00 -24.77
C LEU A 625 -3.57 39.32 -24.81
N ALA A 626 -4.08 40.38 -24.16
CA ALA A 626 -3.42 41.68 -24.11
C ALA A 626 -2.13 41.68 -23.26
N MET A 627 -2.04 40.82 -22.24
CA MET A 627 -0.81 40.63 -21.45
C MET A 627 0.23 39.77 -22.21
N GLU A 628 -0.20 38.69 -22.86
CA GLU A 628 0.70 37.85 -23.68
C GLU A 628 1.26 38.61 -24.89
N LEU A 629 0.43 39.43 -25.56
CA LEU A 629 0.87 40.29 -26.66
C LEU A 629 1.94 41.30 -26.24
N LYS A 630 1.84 41.85 -25.02
CA LYS A 630 2.84 42.80 -24.50
C LYS A 630 4.17 42.13 -24.12
N VAL A 631 4.10 40.91 -23.57
CA VAL A 631 5.31 40.13 -23.26
C VAL A 631 6.00 39.68 -24.56
N CYS A 632 5.24 39.34 -25.60
CA CYS A 632 5.79 39.05 -26.92
C CYS A 632 6.44 40.28 -27.59
N GLU A 633 5.86 41.48 -27.46
CA GLU A 633 6.45 42.72 -28.00
C GLU A 633 7.77 43.09 -27.31
N GLU A 634 7.91 42.89 -26.00
CA GLU A 634 9.16 43.19 -25.28
C GLU A 634 10.26 42.12 -25.51
N VAL A 635 9.89 40.86 -25.74
CA VAL A 635 10.84 39.76 -26.04
C VAL A 635 11.33 39.82 -27.50
N LEU A 636 10.50 40.31 -28.44
CA LEU A 636 10.87 40.48 -29.84
C LEU A 636 11.64 41.78 -30.14
N ALA A 637 11.73 42.71 -29.18
CA ALA A 637 12.50 43.96 -29.30
C ALA A 637 14.00 43.83 -28.94
N GLY A 638 14.52 42.61 -28.82
CA GLY A 638 15.96 42.34 -28.65
C GLY A 638 16.73 42.41 -29.98
N PRO A 639 18.02 42.82 -29.98
CA PRO A 639 18.76 43.17 -31.18
C PRO A 639 19.24 41.92 -31.93
N CYS A 640 18.40 41.34 -32.79
CA CYS A 640 18.79 40.25 -33.68
C CYS A 640 17.93 40.20 -34.96
N ALA A 641 17.58 41.35 -35.52
CA ALA A 641 16.66 41.45 -36.67
C ALA A 641 17.28 42.08 -37.93
N ASP A 642 18.60 42.10 -38.09
CA ASP A 642 19.27 42.77 -39.22
C ASP A 642 20.03 41.86 -40.21
N GLU A 643 20.04 40.54 -40.06
CA GLU A 643 20.91 39.67 -40.89
C GLU A 643 20.24 38.73 -41.89
N VAL A 644 18.92 38.82 -42.13
CA VAL A 644 18.24 37.93 -43.10
C VAL A 644 17.44 38.71 -44.13
N ALA A 645 18.11 39.61 -44.85
CA ALA A 645 17.56 40.26 -46.03
C ALA A 645 18.57 40.28 -47.19
N SER A 646 18.88 39.11 -47.75
CA SER A 646 19.39 39.02 -49.13
C SER A 646 19.25 37.61 -49.74
N LYS A 647 18.21 37.38 -50.53
CA LYS A 647 18.31 37.00 -51.97
C LYS A 647 16.96 36.54 -52.55
N PRO A 648 16.71 36.81 -53.85
CA PRO A 648 15.43 36.56 -54.52
C PRO A 648 15.35 35.21 -55.26
N GLU A 649 14.12 34.71 -55.30
CA GLU A 649 13.44 33.90 -56.34
C GLU A 649 14.13 32.70 -57.01
N ALA A 650 13.54 31.51 -56.79
CA ALA A 650 13.22 30.58 -57.88
C ALA A 650 11.92 29.84 -57.55
N ARG A 651 10.90 30.04 -58.40
CA ARG A 651 9.72 29.16 -58.48
C ARG A 651 10.19 27.74 -58.77
N ASN A 652 9.66 26.77 -58.02
CA ASN A 652 9.29 25.47 -58.57
C ASN A 652 8.06 24.96 -57.82
N GLU A 653 7.12 24.48 -58.63
CA GLU A 653 5.88 23.83 -58.24
C GLU A 653 6.18 22.57 -57.41
N GLU A 654 5.89 22.60 -56.11
CA GLU A 654 5.74 21.37 -55.31
C GLU A 654 4.41 21.38 -54.55
N SER A 655 3.38 21.03 -55.34
CA SER A 655 2.39 20.00 -55.02
C SER A 655 1.31 20.30 -53.97
N GLU A 656 0.07 19.99 -54.36
CA GLU A 656 -1.18 19.98 -53.58
C GLU A 656 -1.45 18.72 -52.69
N PRO A 657 -0.52 17.80 -52.33
CA PRO A 657 -0.92 16.55 -51.69
C PRO A 657 -1.24 16.72 -50.20
N SER A 658 -0.79 17.79 -49.52
CA SER A 658 -1.00 17.94 -48.06
C SER A 658 -2.47 18.13 -47.68
N LYS A 659 -3.27 18.83 -48.50
CA LYS A 659 -4.72 18.99 -48.28
C LYS A 659 -5.52 17.74 -48.68
N SER A 660 -5.15 17.05 -49.76
CA SER A 660 -5.80 15.80 -50.20
C SER A 660 -5.58 14.64 -49.21
N ILE A 661 -4.38 14.51 -48.65
CA ILE A 661 -4.04 13.48 -47.67
C ILE A 661 -4.85 13.64 -46.38
N ALA A 662 -5.06 14.88 -45.91
CA ALA A 662 -5.89 15.16 -44.74
C ALA A 662 -7.35 14.72 -44.94
N THR A 663 -7.91 14.93 -46.15
CA THR A 663 -9.27 14.49 -46.50
C THR A 663 -9.38 12.95 -46.61
N PHE A 664 -8.37 12.27 -47.18
CA PHE A 664 -8.33 10.80 -47.23
C PHE A 664 -8.24 10.15 -45.84
N LEU A 665 -7.45 10.73 -44.94
CA LEU A 665 -7.31 10.26 -43.55
C LEU A 665 -8.60 10.46 -42.74
N ALA A 666 -9.33 11.55 -42.97
CA ALA A 666 -10.62 11.81 -42.31
C ALA A 666 -11.75 10.84 -42.74
N LEU A 667 -11.73 10.35 -43.99
CA LEU A 667 -12.74 9.41 -44.52
C LEU A 667 -12.44 7.93 -44.20
N MET A 668 -11.25 7.63 -43.63
CA MET A 668 -10.74 6.28 -43.37
C MET A 668 -10.74 5.38 -44.62
N THR A 669 -10.55 5.95 -45.80
CA THR A 669 -10.50 5.22 -47.07
C THR A 669 -9.07 4.78 -47.36
N PRO A 670 -8.83 3.56 -47.87
CA PRO A 670 -7.50 3.12 -48.22
C PRO A 670 -6.95 3.95 -49.39
N VAL A 671 -5.62 4.09 -49.46
CA VAL A 671 -4.96 4.79 -50.58
C VAL A 671 -5.14 4.02 -51.90
N SER A 672 -5.20 2.69 -51.85
CA SER A 672 -5.62 1.82 -52.96
C SER A 672 -6.28 0.55 -52.41
N ASP A 673 -7.15 -0.12 -53.16
CA ASP A 673 -7.78 -1.37 -52.68
C ASP A 673 -6.76 -2.51 -52.50
N GLU A 674 -5.59 -2.43 -53.15
CA GLU A 674 -4.47 -3.37 -52.95
C GLU A 674 -3.64 -3.07 -51.69
N SER A 675 -3.78 -1.87 -51.09
CA SER A 675 -3.01 -1.47 -49.91
C SER A 675 -3.46 -2.19 -48.63
N ILE A 676 -4.71 -2.67 -48.57
CA ILE A 676 -5.24 -3.42 -47.42
C ILE A 676 -4.95 -4.91 -47.54
N ARG A 677 -4.04 -5.37 -46.69
CA ARG A 677 -3.57 -6.76 -46.65
C ARG A 677 -3.71 -7.38 -45.26
N SER A 678 -3.79 -8.70 -45.21
CA SER A 678 -3.82 -9.47 -43.97
C SER A 678 -3.03 -10.76 -44.13
N ALA A 679 -2.59 -11.36 -43.02
CA ALA A 679 -1.98 -12.68 -43.01
C ALA A 679 -2.83 -13.65 -42.19
N ALA A 680 -2.79 -14.94 -42.50
CA ALA A 680 -3.38 -15.95 -41.61
C ALA A 680 -2.58 -15.98 -40.30
N ALA A 681 -3.24 -15.96 -39.13
CA ALA A 681 -2.62 -15.85 -37.81
C ALA A 681 -1.47 -16.84 -37.54
N TYR A 682 -1.51 -18.04 -38.11
CA TYR A 682 -0.44 -19.02 -37.95
C TYR A 682 0.87 -18.66 -38.66
N LEU A 683 0.85 -17.80 -39.69
CA LEU A 683 2.04 -17.40 -40.43
C LEU A 683 2.94 -16.48 -39.59
N PRO A 684 2.42 -15.39 -38.96
CA PRO A 684 3.19 -14.61 -37.99
C PRO A 684 3.64 -15.40 -36.75
N LEU A 685 2.93 -16.47 -36.36
CA LEU A 685 3.26 -17.29 -35.18
C LEU A 685 4.22 -18.46 -35.49
N ARG A 686 4.48 -18.74 -36.76
CA ARG A 686 5.37 -19.83 -37.19
C ARG A 686 6.80 -19.62 -36.65
N ASN A 687 7.53 -20.72 -36.47
CA ASN A 687 8.92 -20.72 -35.98
C ASN A 687 9.07 -19.91 -34.68
N PHE A 688 8.10 -20.06 -33.78
CA PHE A 688 8.06 -19.35 -32.51
C PHE A 688 8.06 -17.83 -32.72
N GLY A 689 7.05 -17.37 -33.48
CA GLY A 689 6.81 -15.96 -33.74
C GLY A 689 7.99 -15.23 -34.40
N GLU A 690 8.64 -15.85 -35.38
CA GLU A 690 9.83 -15.27 -36.01
C GLU A 690 9.62 -13.83 -36.53
N PRO A 691 8.49 -13.49 -37.21
CA PRO A 691 8.18 -12.11 -37.58
C PRO A 691 8.02 -11.13 -36.41
N LEU A 692 7.61 -11.60 -35.22
CA LEU A 692 7.50 -10.77 -34.02
C LEU A 692 8.85 -10.56 -33.30
N ARG A 693 9.88 -11.35 -33.63
CA ARG A 693 11.23 -11.26 -33.03
C ARG A 693 12.24 -10.56 -33.92
N LYS A 694 12.03 -10.55 -35.24
CA LYS A 694 12.96 -10.00 -36.24
C LYS A 694 12.31 -8.87 -37.03
N SER A 695 12.62 -7.62 -36.64
CA SER A 695 12.04 -6.40 -37.21
C SER A 695 12.51 -6.03 -38.62
N ASP A 696 13.65 -6.57 -39.06
CA ASP A 696 14.38 -6.06 -40.24
C ASP A 696 14.21 -6.92 -41.51
N ASP A 697 13.46 -8.02 -41.42
CA ASP A 697 13.26 -8.96 -42.52
C ASP A 697 11.99 -8.66 -43.34
N GLY A 698 12.02 -8.94 -44.65
CA GLY A 698 10.94 -8.63 -45.59
C GLY A 698 9.79 -9.64 -45.54
N TRP A 699 8.94 -9.54 -44.51
CA TRP A 699 7.82 -10.48 -44.27
C TRP A 699 6.56 -10.24 -45.10
N TYR A 700 6.56 -9.21 -45.95
CA TYR A 700 5.41 -8.77 -46.75
C TYR A 700 4.77 -9.89 -47.61
N HIS A 701 5.59 -10.84 -48.08
CA HIS A 701 5.16 -11.99 -48.88
C HIS A 701 4.21 -12.97 -48.13
N LEU A 702 4.12 -12.86 -46.80
CA LEU A 702 3.20 -13.66 -45.98
C LEU A 702 1.78 -13.07 -45.89
N SER A 703 1.59 -11.85 -46.40
CA SER A 703 0.29 -11.17 -46.44
C SER A 703 -0.38 -11.30 -47.81
N GLU A 704 -1.70 -11.21 -47.84
CA GLU A 704 -2.53 -11.22 -49.06
C GLU A 704 -3.56 -10.06 -49.02
N PRO A 705 -3.97 -9.50 -50.17
CA PRO A 705 -5.03 -8.48 -50.22
C PRO A 705 -6.32 -8.98 -49.56
N ALA A 706 -6.93 -8.15 -48.72
CA ALA A 706 -8.11 -8.53 -47.96
C ALA A 706 -9.15 -7.40 -47.93
N ALA A 707 -10.38 -7.73 -48.30
CA ALA A 707 -11.51 -6.81 -48.18
C ALA A 707 -11.89 -6.54 -46.72
N GLN A 708 -11.67 -7.52 -45.83
CA GLN A 708 -11.98 -7.44 -44.40
C GLN A 708 -10.93 -8.19 -43.59
N ILE A 709 -10.65 -7.68 -42.38
CA ILE A 709 -9.67 -8.23 -41.45
C ILE A 709 -10.42 -8.74 -40.23
N ASP A 710 -10.12 -9.96 -39.77
CA ASP A 710 -10.80 -10.54 -38.62
C ASP A 710 -10.30 -9.89 -37.32
N THR A 711 -8.98 -9.71 -37.18
CA THR A 711 -8.38 -9.13 -35.96
C THR A 711 -7.21 -8.20 -36.26
N PHE A 712 -7.21 -7.02 -35.64
CA PHE A 712 -6.08 -6.10 -35.60
C PHE A 712 -5.20 -6.38 -34.38
N TRP A 713 -3.90 -6.66 -34.55
CA TRP A 713 -2.97 -6.85 -33.43
C TRP A 713 -2.23 -5.56 -33.11
N SER A 714 -2.59 -4.90 -32.00
CA SER A 714 -1.87 -3.74 -31.47
C SER A 714 -0.92 -4.15 -30.34
N HIS A 715 0.34 -3.73 -30.42
CA HIS A 715 1.38 -4.11 -29.46
C HIS A 715 2.55 -3.10 -29.42
N SER A 716 3.34 -3.16 -28.34
CA SER A 716 4.61 -2.43 -28.26
C SER A 716 5.78 -3.26 -28.77
N TRP A 717 6.65 -2.68 -29.60
CA TRP A 717 7.90 -3.29 -30.01
C TRP A 717 8.98 -3.31 -28.91
N HIS A 718 8.81 -2.54 -27.82
CA HIS A 718 9.78 -2.50 -26.70
C HIS A 718 9.51 -3.58 -25.63
N GLY A 719 8.36 -4.23 -25.68
CA GLY A 719 8.00 -5.32 -24.79
C GLY A 719 8.72 -6.62 -25.10
N ASN A 720 8.67 -7.58 -24.17
CA ASN A 720 9.25 -8.91 -24.36
C ASN A 720 8.49 -9.70 -25.44
N ASP A 721 9.18 -10.07 -26.53
CA ASP A 721 8.57 -10.76 -27.67
C ASP A 721 8.06 -12.15 -27.32
N LEU A 722 8.76 -12.89 -26.46
CA LEU A 722 8.33 -14.22 -26.05
C LEU A 722 7.00 -14.17 -25.30
N CYS A 723 6.84 -13.19 -24.41
CA CYS A 723 5.59 -12.98 -23.68
C CYS A 723 4.40 -12.74 -24.64
N LYS A 724 4.61 -11.93 -25.69
CA LYS A 724 3.61 -11.69 -26.75
C LYS A 724 3.25 -12.99 -27.49
N ILE A 725 4.27 -13.75 -27.91
CA ILE A 725 4.11 -15.00 -28.66
C ILE A 725 3.35 -16.04 -27.83
N PHE A 726 3.76 -16.29 -26.58
CA PHE A 726 3.07 -17.22 -25.69
C PHE A 726 1.61 -16.80 -25.46
N THR A 727 1.36 -15.51 -25.27
CA THR A 727 0.00 -14.98 -25.09
C THR A 727 -0.86 -15.24 -26.33
N LEU A 728 -0.35 -14.97 -27.53
CA LEU A 728 -1.06 -15.23 -28.78
C LEU A 728 -1.29 -16.73 -29.02
N LEU A 729 -0.31 -17.59 -28.75
CA LEU A 729 -0.46 -19.05 -28.85
C LEU A 729 -1.56 -19.56 -27.91
N VAL A 730 -1.63 -19.05 -26.68
CA VAL A 730 -2.70 -19.39 -25.74
C VAL A 730 -4.06 -18.89 -26.26
N ILE A 731 -4.15 -17.66 -26.76
CA ILE A 731 -5.41 -17.11 -27.29
C ILE A 731 -5.95 -17.95 -28.45
N TYR A 732 -5.10 -18.28 -29.44
CA TYR A 732 -5.55 -18.95 -30.67
C TYR A 732 -5.63 -20.47 -30.56
N ASN A 733 -4.66 -21.13 -29.91
CA ASN A 733 -4.50 -22.59 -30.02
C ASN A 733 -4.95 -23.38 -28.77
N SER A 734 -4.93 -22.78 -27.57
CA SER A 734 -5.09 -23.54 -26.31
C SER A 734 -6.41 -24.32 -26.19
N ARG A 735 -7.53 -23.75 -26.64
CA ARG A 735 -8.86 -24.38 -26.53
C ARG A 735 -8.96 -25.62 -27.42
N GLN A 736 -8.51 -25.51 -28.67
CA GLN A 736 -8.51 -26.62 -29.62
C GLN A 736 -7.53 -27.71 -29.18
N ALA A 737 -6.34 -27.30 -28.71
CA ALA A 737 -5.34 -28.20 -28.15
C ALA A 737 -5.89 -29.01 -26.98
N MET A 738 -6.58 -28.37 -26.02
CA MET A 738 -7.18 -29.05 -24.86
C MET A 738 -8.16 -30.16 -25.26
N VAL A 739 -9.06 -29.87 -26.20
CA VAL A 739 -10.11 -30.83 -26.61
C VAL A 739 -9.46 -32.06 -27.25
N ILE A 740 -8.58 -31.86 -28.23
CA ILE A 740 -7.93 -32.98 -28.95
C ILE A 740 -6.98 -33.74 -28.02
N ALA A 741 -6.22 -33.05 -27.17
CA ALA A 741 -5.36 -33.67 -26.17
C ALA A 741 -6.15 -34.53 -25.18
N SER A 742 -7.34 -34.09 -24.77
CA SER A 742 -8.20 -34.87 -23.87
C SER A 742 -8.75 -36.13 -24.53
N PHE A 743 -9.04 -36.11 -25.84
CA PHE A 743 -9.34 -37.34 -26.58
C PHE A 743 -8.15 -38.31 -26.61
N GLY A 744 -6.92 -37.79 -26.81
CA GLY A 744 -5.70 -38.58 -26.74
C GLY A 744 -5.49 -39.21 -25.35
N ALA A 745 -5.68 -38.42 -24.28
CA ALA A 745 -5.59 -38.89 -22.89
C ALA A 745 -6.64 -39.97 -22.57
N LEU A 746 -7.88 -39.78 -23.04
CA LEU A 746 -8.96 -40.75 -22.88
C LEU A 746 -8.67 -42.07 -23.62
N LEU A 747 -8.16 -41.98 -24.85
CA LEU A 747 -7.75 -43.16 -25.61
C LEU A 747 -6.61 -43.91 -24.90
N ALA A 748 -5.61 -43.19 -24.38
CA ALA A 748 -4.51 -43.79 -23.63
C ALA A 748 -5.01 -44.51 -22.36
N SER A 749 -5.93 -43.87 -21.62
CA SER A 749 -6.59 -44.47 -20.45
C SER A 749 -7.36 -45.75 -20.81
N PHE A 750 -8.07 -45.78 -21.95
CA PHE A 750 -8.77 -46.97 -22.42
C PHE A 750 -7.82 -48.10 -22.86
N LEU A 751 -6.74 -47.78 -23.58
CA LEU A 751 -5.73 -48.74 -24.00
C LEU A 751 -5.02 -49.37 -22.78
N TYR A 752 -4.76 -48.58 -21.74
CA TYR A 752 -4.23 -49.08 -20.49
C TYR A 752 -5.23 -49.98 -19.75
N ALA A 753 -6.49 -49.54 -19.60
CA ALA A 753 -7.55 -50.34 -19.00
C ALA A 753 -7.79 -51.68 -19.74
N GLY A 754 -7.56 -51.70 -21.05
CA GLY A 754 -7.60 -52.90 -21.91
C GLY A 754 -6.30 -53.71 -21.94
N GLN A 755 -5.33 -53.42 -21.07
CA GLN A 755 -4.03 -54.10 -20.97
C GLN A 755 -3.13 -54.04 -22.22
N LEU A 756 -3.37 -53.07 -23.12
CA LEU A 756 -2.53 -52.84 -24.30
C LEU A 756 -1.33 -51.93 -24.02
N LEU A 757 -1.37 -51.16 -22.93
CA LEU A 757 -0.27 -50.34 -22.44
C LEU A 757 0.24 -50.89 -21.10
N PRO A 758 1.56 -50.87 -20.86
CA PRO A 758 2.13 -51.40 -19.62
C PRO A 758 1.87 -50.47 -18.42
N GLY A 759 1.69 -51.04 -17.24
CA GLY A 759 1.70 -50.31 -15.96
C GLY A 759 3.08 -50.25 -15.33
N TRP A 760 3.24 -49.42 -14.31
CA TRP A 760 4.42 -49.40 -13.47
C TRP A 760 4.11 -50.07 -12.13
N ASP A 761 4.82 -51.16 -11.81
CA ASP A 761 4.76 -51.80 -10.49
C ASP A 761 5.80 -51.14 -9.58
N VAL A 762 5.36 -50.62 -8.43
CA VAL A 762 6.24 -50.24 -7.33
C VAL A 762 6.26 -51.42 -6.37
N ASP A 763 7.44 -51.95 -6.08
CA ASP A 763 7.65 -53.23 -5.40
C ASP A 763 6.85 -53.43 -4.09
N ALA A 764 6.24 -54.62 -4.03
CA ALA A 764 5.94 -55.45 -2.85
C ALA A 764 4.94 -54.93 -1.79
N HIS A 765 3.77 -55.59 -1.82
CA HIS A 765 2.69 -55.62 -0.81
C HIS A 765 1.71 -54.43 -0.84
N ASP A 766 0.57 -54.67 -1.51
CA ASP A 766 -0.72 -53.96 -1.40
C ASP A 766 -1.00 -52.68 -2.22
N ALA A 767 -0.13 -52.23 -3.12
CA ALA A 767 -0.36 -50.97 -3.87
C ALA A 767 -0.88 -51.15 -5.31
N LEU A 768 -1.76 -50.23 -5.73
CA LEU A 768 -2.40 -50.15 -7.05
C LEU A 768 -1.36 -50.10 -8.20
N SER A 769 -1.64 -50.75 -9.34
CA SER A 769 -0.88 -50.45 -10.56
C SER A 769 -1.20 -49.02 -11.02
N ASN A 770 -0.24 -48.12 -10.92
CA ASN A 770 -0.44 -46.71 -11.29
C ASN A 770 -0.27 -46.52 -12.80
N SER A 771 -1.26 -45.88 -13.44
CA SER A 771 -1.16 -45.38 -14.82
C SER A 771 -0.59 -43.97 -14.84
N VAL A 772 0.17 -43.63 -15.87
CA VAL A 772 0.62 -42.25 -16.17
C VAL A 772 0.33 -41.86 -17.62
N TRP A 773 -0.28 -42.75 -18.40
CA TRP A 773 -0.41 -42.62 -19.84
C TRP A 773 -1.36 -41.50 -20.23
N ALA A 774 -2.46 -41.29 -19.51
CA ALA A 774 -3.42 -40.23 -19.83
C ALA A 774 -2.78 -38.85 -19.62
N LEU A 775 -2.07 -38.64 -18.50
CA LEU A 775 -1.35 -37.41 -18.21
C LEU A 775 -0.24 -37.12 -19.23
N VAL A 776 0.58 -38.13 -19.57
CA VAL A 776 1.68 -37.98 -20.53
C VAL A 776 1.17 -37.71 -21.94
N VAL A 777 0.26 -38.55 -22.45
CA VAL A 777 -0.28 -38.40 -23.81
C VAL A 777 -1.06 -37.10 -23.94
N GLY A 778 -1.89 -36.75 -22.95
CA GLY A 778 -2.60 -35.48 -22.90
C GLY A 778 -1.63 -34.29 -22.95
N THR A 779 -0.57 -34.30 -22.14
CA THR A 779 0.41 -33.22 -22.11
C THR A 779 1.16 -33.08 -23.43
N VAL A 780 1.64 -34.18 -24.01
CA VAL A 780 2.38 -34.17 -25.27
C VAL A 780 1.48 -33.67 -26.41
N PHE A 781 0.25 -34.18 -26.52
CA PHE A 781 -0.70 -33.73 -27.54
C PHE A 781 -1.03 -32.25 -27.37
N TYR A 782 -1.24 -31.79 -26.13
CA TYR A 782 -1.53 -30.40 -25.84
C TYR A 782 -0.39 -29.48 -26.29
N LEU A 783 0.85 -29.79 -25.93
CA LEU A 783 2.02 -29.01 -26.32
C LEU A 783 2.22 -29.00 -27.84
N VAL A 784 2.13 -30.16 -28.49
CA VAL A 784 2.27 -30.25 -29.96
C VAL A 784 1.21 -29.39 -30.64
N LEU A 785 -0.05 -29.47 -30.22
CA LEU A 785 -1.14 -28.71 -30.83
C LEU A 785 -1.09 -27.22 -30.48
N LEU A 786 -0.59 -26.86 -29.30
CA LEU A 786 -0.39 -25.46 -28.91
C LEU A 786 0.61 -24.78 -29.84
N PHE A 787 1.71 -25.45 -30.21
CA PHE A 787 2.77 -24.87 -31.05
C PHE A 787 2.58 -25.12 -32.55
N ALA A 788 1.98 -26.24 -32.94
CA ALA A 788 1.77 -26.62 -34.35
C ALA A 788 0.37 -26.25 -34.89
N GLY A 789 -0.51 -25.70 -34.03
CA GLY A 789 -1.83 -25.24 -34.42
C GLY A 789 -1.78 -24.19 -35.53
N ARG A 790 -2.71 -24.28 -36.49
CA ARG A 790 -2.76 -23.42 -37.68
C ARG A 790 -4.04 -22.57 -37.73
N PRO A 791 -4.20 -21.56 -36.86
CA PRO A 791 -5.35 -20.65 -36.89
C PRO A 791 -5.37 -19.87 -38.22
N ARG A 792 -6.50 -19.93 -38.92
CA ARG A 792 -6.68 -19.32 -40.26
C ARG A 792 -7.35 -17.94 -40.23
N GLU A 793 -7.59 -17.37 -39.06
CA GLU A 793 -8.12 -16.01 -38.91
C GLU A 793 -7.19 -15.00 -39.57
N ARG A 794 -7.76 -14.05 -40.32
CA ARG A 794 -7.01 -13.03 -41.05
C ARG A 794 -6.66 -11.89 -40.10
N VAL A 795 -5.37 -11.71 -39.86
CA VAL A 795 -4.85 -10.74 -38.90
C VAL A 795 -4.06 -9.64 -39.58
N PHE A 796 -4.15 -8.44 -39.02
CA PHE A 796 -3.24 -7.36 -39.33
C PHE A 796 -2.08 -7.34 -38.33
N LEU A 797 -0.86 -7.39 -38.86
CA LEU A 797 0.38 -7.13 -38.14
C LEU A 797 1.22 -6.23 -39.03
N ASP A 798 1.63 -5.07 -38.50
CA ASP A 798 2.34 -4.00 -39.20
C ASP A 798 3.54 -4.50 -40.04
N ILE A 799 4.44 -5.30 -39.46
CA ILE A 799 5.64 -5.78 -40.17
C ILE A 799 5.34 -6.76 -41.32
N VAL A 800 4.18 -7.42 -41.28
CA VAL A 800 3.76 -8.41 -42.27
C VAL A 800 2.86 -7.80 -43.34
N CYS A 801 1.99 -6.88 -42.95
CA CYS A 801 0.96 -6.31 -43.84
C CYS A 801 1.41 -5.01 -44.51
N ILE A 802 2.45 -4.35 -43.99
CA ILE A 802 3.07 -3.16 -44.60
C ILE A 802 4.49 -3.52 -45.06
N ASP A 803 4.80 -3.20 -46.32
CA ASP A 803 6.12 -3.48 -46.90
C ASP A 803 7.19 -2.64 -46.19
N GLN A 804 8.17 -3.29 -45.56
CA GLN A 804 9.24 -2.61 -44.82
C GLN A 804 10.41 -2.19 -45.71
N LYS A 805 10.54 -2.77 -46.92
CA LYS A 805 11.68 -2.57 -47.82
C LYS A 805 11.38 -1.52 -48.89
N ASP A 806 10.19 -1.55 -49.48
CA ASP A 806 9.78 -0.57 -50.48
C ASP A 806 9.26 0.71 -49.80
N ARG A 807 9.99 1.82 -49.93
CA ARG A 807 9.62 3.12 -49.32
C ARG A 807 8.27 3.66 -49.83
N SER A 808 7.89 3.37 -51.07
CA SER A 808 6.63 3.84 -51.65
C SER A 808 5.43 3.11 -51.02
N ARG A 809 5.49 1.78 -51.00
CA ARG A 809 4.49 0.91 -50.38
C ARG A 809 4.45 1.03 -48.87
N LYS A 810 5.59 1.27 -48.21
CA LYS A 810 5.65 1.56 -46.77
C LYS A 810 4.83 2.80 -46.45
N ARG A 811 5.05 3.91 -47.17
CA ARG A 811 4.30 5.16 -46.99
C ARG A 811 2.81 4.97 -47.28
N GLU A 812 2.46 4.22 -48.32
CA GLU A 812 1.07 3.91 -48.67
C GLU A 812 0.37 3.10 -47.56
N GLY A 813 1.03 2.06 -47.05
CA GLY A 813 0.54 1.23 -45.95
C GLY A 813 0.38 2.00 -44.65
N THR A 814 1.38 2.81 -44.27
CA THR A 814 1.32 3.67 -43.07
C THR A 814 0.19 4.70 -43.16
N ARG A 815 -0.03 5.31 -44.33
CA ARG A 815 -1.17 6.24 -44.55
C ARG A 815 -2.53 5.55 -44.54
N SER A 816 -2.57 4.24 -44.80
CA SER A 816 -3.79 3.44 -44.79
C SER A 816 -4.13 2.85 -43.41
N ILE A 817 -3.38 3.17 -42.33
CA ILE A 817 -3.56 2.62 -40.97
C ILE A 817 -5.01 2.74 -40.47
N SER A 818 -5.66 3.88 -40.74
CA SER A 818 -7.06 4.14 -40.40
C SER A 818 -8.03 3.20 -41.10
N ALA A 819 -7.77 2.88 -42.37
CA ALA A 819 -8.56 1.94 -43.15
C ALA A 819 -8.38 0.50 -42.64
N PHE A 820 -7.18 0.11 -42.17
CA PHE A 820 -6.97 -1.16 -41.48
C PHE A 820 -7.80 -1.27 -40.20
N ILE A 821 -7.82 -0.22 -39.37
CA ILE A 821 -8.63 -0.15 -38.13
C ILE A 821 -10.13 -0.29 -38.45
N LYS A 822 -10.64 0.47 -39.43
CA LYS A 822 -12.06 0.43 -39.83
C LYS A 822 -12.48 -0.91 -40.43
N ARG A 823 -11.61 -1.55 -41.23
CA ARG A 823 -11.90 -2.86 -41.86
C ARG A 823 -11.69 -4.06 -40.92
N SER A 824 -11.18 -3.84 -39.70
CA SER A 824 -10.95 -4.90 -38.71
C SER A 824 -12.19 -5.16 -37.85
N LYS A 825 -12.71 -6.40 -37.82
CA LYS A 825 -13.88 -6.78 -37.02
C LYS A 825 -13.63 -6.72 -35.51
N SER A 826 -12.40 -7.06 -35.11
CA SER A 826 -11.96 -7.10 -33.71
C SER A 826 -10.56 -6.52 -33.56
N MET A 827 -10.18 -6.13 -32.34
CA MET A 827 -8.81 -5.71 -32.00
C MET A 827 -8.32 -6.49 -30.78
N ILE A 828 -7.10 -7.01 -30.87
CA ILE A 828 -6.35 -7.56 -29.73
C ILE A 828 -5.25 -6.58 -29.36
N VAL A 829 -5.25 -6.16 -28.10
CA VAL A 829 -4.20 -5.32 -27.51
C VAL A 829 -3.33 -6.18 -26.61
N LEU A 830 -2.05 -6.32 -26.98
CA LEU A 830 -1.04 -6.97 -26.16
C LEU A 830 -0.37 -5.92 -25.27
N TRP A 831 -0.87 -5.78 -24.06
CA TRP A 831 -0.47 -4.74 -23.12
C TRP A 831 0.79 -5.12 -22.32
N ASP A 832 1.71 -4.17 -22.19
CA ASP A 832 2.82 -4.18 -21.25
C ASP A 832 3.06 -2.74 -20.75
N THR A 833 4.00 -2.56 -19.82
CA THR A 833 4.30 -1.23 -19.23
C THR A 833 4.85 -0.21 -20.22
N THR A 834 5.27 -0.62 -21.41
CA THR A 834 5.74 0.29 -22.47
C THR A 834 4.62 0.72 -23.41
N PHE A 835 3.50 -0.01 -23.45
CA PHE A 835 2.36 0.27 -24.34
C PHE A 835 1.78 1.67 -24.12
N SER A 836 1.57 2.07 -22.85
CA SER A 836 0.98 3.38 -22.49
C SER A 836 1.83 4.57 -22.92
N ARG A 837 3.14 4.37 -23.08
CA ARG A 837 4.10 5.42 -23.44
C ARG A 837 4.26 5.62 -24.94
N ARG A 838 3.68 4.76 -25.78
CA ARG A 838 3.84 4.81 -27.24
C ARG A 838 2.65 5.51 -27.88
N MET A 839 2.92 6.62 -28.56
CA MET A 839 1.88 7.45 -29.18
C MET A 839 1.05 6.67 -30.22
N TRP A 840 1.71 5.84 -31.04
CA TRP A 840 1.04 4.97 -32.03
C TRP A 840 0.06 3.98 -31.39
N CYS A 841 0.45 3.33 -30.30
CA CYS A 841 -0.37 2.33 -29.62
C CYS A 841 -1.63 2.95 -28.99
N ILE A 842 -1.48 4.12 -28.34
CA ILE A 842 -2.60 4.86 -27.78
C ILE A 842 -3.51 5.40 -28.88
N PHE A 843 -2.93 5.92 -29.97
CA PHE A 843 -3.69 6.38 -31.13
C PHE A 843 -4.52 5.24 -31.76
N GLU A 844 -3.93 4.07 -32.01
CA GLU A 844 -4.63 2.90 -32.58
C GLU A 844 -5.85 2.49 -31.73
N LEU A 845 -5.65 2.41 -30.41
CA LEU A 845 -6.70 2.03 -29.47
C LEU A 845 -7.82 3.09 -29.42
N SER A 846 -7.47 4.37 -29.28
CA SER A 846 -8.42 5.49 -29.29
C SER A 846 -9.19 5.57 -30.62
N ALA A 847 -8.50 5.40 -31.74
CA ALA A 847 -9.09 5.42 -33.08
C ALA A 847 -10.07 4.26 -33.28
N TYR A 848 -9.72 3.06 -32.80
CA TYR A 848 -10.62 1.91 -32.85
C TYR A 848 -11.91 2.15 -32.02
N LEU A 849 -11.77 2.65 -30.79
CA LEU A 849 -12.91 2.99 -29.93
C LEU A 849 -13.76 4.13 -30.52
N HIS A 850 -13.14 5.11 -31.18
CA HIS A 850 -13.86 6.21 -31.84
C HIS A 850 -14.63 5.75 -33.08
N SER A 851 -14.09 4.79 -33.84
CA SER A 851 -14.67 4.36 -35.13
C SER A 851 -15.92 3.49 -35.04
N ARG A 852 -16.36 3.09 -33.84
CA ARG A 852 -17.46 2.13 -33.62
C ARG A 852 -18.70 2.82 -33.06
N SER A 853 -19.88 2.41 -33.53
CA SER A 853 -21.17 2.91 -33.04
C SER A 853 -21.49 2.36 -31.64
N PRO A 854 -22.24 3.09 -30.79
CA PRO A 854 -22.59 2.65 -29.44
C PRO A 854 -23.32 1.29 -29.37
N ASP A 855 -24.07 0.94 -30.42
CA ASP A 855 -24.91 -0.26 -30.47
C ASP A 855 -24.16 -1.54 -30.89
N GLU A 856 -23.02 -1.44 -31.57
CA GLU A 856 -22.27 -2.62 -32.07
C GLU A 856 -21.35 -3.24 -31.02
N GLY A 857 -20.94 -2.49 -29.99
CA GLY A 857 -20.00 -2.93 -28.96
C GLY A 857 -18.59 -3.22 -29.52
N PRO A 858 -17.50 -2.66 -28.95
CA PRO A 858 -16.17 -2.97 -29.45
C PRO A 858 -15.82 -4.44 -29.15
N HIS A 859 -15.65 -5.28 -30.18
CA HIS A 859 -14.97 -6.57 -30.06
C HIS A 859 -13.47 -6.35 -29.81
N LEU A 860 -13.15 -5.80 -28.64
CA LEU A 860 -11.82 -5.41 -28.19
C LEU A 860 -11.40 -6.35 -27.06
N THR A 861 -10.28 -7.05 -27.25
CA THR A 861 -9.71 -7.94 -26.24
C THR A 861 -8.33 -7.43 -25.83
N ILE A 862 -8.22 -6.95 -24.60
CA ILE A 862 -6.97 -6.46 -24.03
C ILE A 862 -6.39 -7.55 -23.12
N ARG A 863 -5.15 -7.95 -23.40
CA ARG A 863 -4.45 -8.98 -22.62
C ARG A 863 -3.04 -8.52 -22.26
N PRO A 864 -2.62 -8.69 -21.00
CA PRO A 864 -1.24 -8.43 -20.67
C PRO A 864 -0.35 -9.49 -21.29
N THR A 865 0.83 -9.10 -21.76
CA THR A 865 1.80 -10.02 -22.39
C THR A 865 2.26 -11.12 -21.43
N ILE A 866 2.18 -10.89 -20.11
CA ILE A 866 2.56 -11.88 -19.08
C ILE A 866 1.53 -13.01 -18.91
N PHE A 867 0.34 -12.88 -19.50
CA PHE A 867 -0.74 -13.87 -19.42
C PHE A 867 -0.28 -15.25 -19.95
N GLY A 868 0.32 -15.30 -21.14
CA GLY A 868 0.78 -16.55 -21.76
C GLY A 868 1.81 -17.32 -20.92
N PRO A 869 2.92 -16.69 -20.50
CA PRO A 869 3.89 -17.33 -19.61
C PRO A 869 3.27 -17.80 -18.29
N THR A 870 2.41 -16.99 -17.67
CA THR A 870 1.73 -17.35 -16.41
C THR A 870 0.83 -18.57 -16.60
N PHE A 871 0.08 -18.61 -17.69
CA PHE A 871 -0.74 -19.76 -18.09
C PHE A 871 0.10 -21.02 -18.23
N PHE A 872 1.24 -20.92 -18.93
CA PHE A 872 2.13 -22.06 -19.16
C PHE A 872 2.76 -22.57 -17.87
N CYS A 873 3.22 -21.67 -17.00
CA CYS A 873 3.75 -22.01 -15.67
C CYS A 873 2.70 -22.75 -14.82
N LEU A 874 1.44 -22.32 -14.88
CA LEU A 874 0.35 -22.99 -14.16
C LEU A 874 0.09 -24.41 -14.70
N THR A 875 0.04 -24.58 -16.03
CA THR A 875 -0.15 -25.91 -16.65
C THR A 875 1.03 -26.84 -16.39
N VAL A 876 2.28 -26.38 -16.56
CA VAL A 876 3.48 -27.17 -16.27
C VAL A 876 3.55 -27.52 -14.79
N GLY A 877 3.27 -26.56 -13.90
CA GLY A 877 3.16 -26.79 -12.47
C GLY A 877 2.17 -27.92 -12.17
N MET A 878 0.99 -27.89 -12.78
CA MET A 878 0.00 -28.96 -12.59
C MET A 878 0.45 -30.32 -13.12
N VAL A 879 1.12 -30.38 -14.27
CA VAL A 879 1.69 -31.63 -14.78
C VAL A 879 2.75 -32.19 -13.84
N LEU A 880 3.65 -31.33 -13.33
CA LEU A 880 4.70 -31.75 -12.41
C LEU A 880 4.12 -32.28 -11.09
N VAL A 881 3.13 -31.58 -10.51
CA VAL A 881 2.49 -32.00 -9.27
C VAL A 881 1.84 -33.37 -9.43
N HIS A 882 0.99 -33.55 -10.43
CA HIS A 882 0.30 -34.82 -10.63
C HIS A 882 1.24 -35.93 -11.12
N GLY A 883 2.29 -35.58 -11.88
CA GLY A 883 3.30 -36.53 -12.32
C GLY A 883 4.15 -37.07 -11.17
N ILE A 884 4.57 -36.21 -10.23
CA ILE A 884 5.34 -36.64 -9.05
C ILE A 884 4.47 -37.52 -8.14
N ILE A 885 3.24 -37.09 -7.84
CA ILE A 885 2.30 -37.86 -7.01
C ILE A 885 2.10 -39.28 -7.56
N MET A 886 2.06 -39.45 -8.88
CA MET A 886 1.86 -40.76 -9.51
C MET A 886 3.11 -41.64 -9.56
N LEU A 887 4.30 -41.03 -9.61
CA LEU A 887 5.57 -41.75 -9.76
C LEU A 887 6.18 -42.17 -8.42
N PHE A 888 5.72 -41.63 -7.29
CA PHE A 888 6.39 -41.78 -6.01
C PHE A 888 5.41 -41.97 -4.85
N GLU A 889 5.50 -43.11 -4.14
CA GLU A 889 4.85 -43.31 -2.84
C GLU A 889 5.94 -43.39 -1.73
N GLY A 890 5.91 -42.49 -0.74
CA GLY A 890 6.82 -42.56 0.43
C GLY A 890 7.02 -41.25 1.21
N ALA A 891 7.24 -41.35 2.52
CA ALA A 891 7.34 -40.19 3.45
C ALA A 891 8.50 -39.21 3.15
N GLY A 892 9.60 -39.67 2.53
CA GLY A 892 10.73 -38.81 2.13
C GLY A 892 10.47 -37.95 0.89
N LEU A 893 9.44 -38.29 0.09
CA LEU A 893 9.10 -37.62 -1.17
C LEU A 893 8.03 -36.54 -1.01
N ILE A 894 7.25 -36.56 0.07
CA ILE A 894 6.31 -35.49 0.46
C ILE A 894 7.03 -34.13 0.56
N PHE A 895 8.29 -34.12 0.98
CA PHE A 895 9.10 -32.90 1.02
C PHE A 895 9.46 -32.39 -0.39
N VAL A 896 9.80 -33.28 -1.32
CA VAL A 896 10.14 -32.93 -2.72
C VAL A 896 8.89 -32.45 -3.47
N GLU A 897 7.76 -33.12 -3.27
CA GLU A 897 6.44 -32.71 -3.75
C GLU A 897 6.08 -31.31 -3.21
N GLY A 898 6.22 -31.11 -1.90
CA GLY A 898 6.00 -29.81 -1.27
C GLY A 898 6.88 -28.72 -1.86
N VAL A 899 8.17 -28.98 -2.13
CA VAL A 899 9.09 -28.02 -2.72
C VAL A 899 8.73 -27.69 -4.17
N VAL A 900 8.38 -28.68 -5.00
CA VAL A 900 8.02 -28.45 -6.41
C VAL A 900 6.69 -27.68 -6.53
N VAL A 901 5.69 -28.05 -5.72
CA VAL A 901 4.43 -27.30 -5.57
C VAL A 901 4.73 -25.87 -5.14
N CYS A 902 5.56 -25.69 -4.11
CA CYS A 902 5.90 -24.37 -3.61
C CYS A 902 6.59 -23.52 -4.68
N VAL A 903 7.60 -24.02 -5.39
CA VAL A 903 8.32 -23.23 -6.40
C VAL A 903 7.42 -22.83 -7.58
N GLY A 904 6.61 -23.76 -8.09
CA GLY A 904 5.71 -23.51 -9.23
C GLY A 904 4.60 -22.51 -8.91
N PHE A 905 3.87 -22.73 -7.81
CA PHE A 905 2.79 -21.83 -7.39
C PHE A 905 3.30 -20.52 -6.81
N TYR A 906 4.49 -20.50 -6.19
CA TYR A 906 5.13 -19.25 -5.74
C TYR A 906 5.46 -18.34 -6.92
N THR A 907 5.99 -18.91 -8.01
CA THR A 907 6.27 -18.16 -9.24
C THR A 907 4.98 -17.57 -9.81
N PHE A 908 3.88 -18.34 -9.82
CA PHE A 908 2.56 -17.82 -10.21
C PHE A 908 2.11 -16.63 -9.34
N VAL A 909 2.24 -16.73 -8.02
CA VAL A 909 1.87 -15.65 -7.09
C VAL A 909 2.71 -14.39 -7.33
N LEU A 910 4.03 -14.55 -7.48
CA LEU A 910 4.96 -13.47 -7.77
C LEU A 910 4.59 -12.74 -9.06
N THR A 911 4.40 -13.49 -10.15
CA THR A 911 4.11 -12.95 -11.46
C THR A 911 2.77 -12.19 -11.48
N CYS A 912 1.73 -12.75 -10.83
CA CYS A 912 0.42 -12.11 -10.74
C CYS A 912 0.45 -10.83 -9.88
N ARG A 913 1.11 -10.85 -8.71
CA ARG A 913 1.23 -9.63 -7.89
C ARG A 913 2.05 -8.54 -8.55
N HIS A 914 3.13 -8.92 -9.25
CA HIS A 914 3.91 -7.98 -10.05
C HIS A 914 3.04 -7.32 -11.13
N TYR A 915 2.25 -8.13 -11.84
CA TYR A 915 1.29 -7.63 -12.82
C TYR A 915 0.26 -6.66 -12.22
N PHE A 916 -0.41 -7.03 -11.12
CA PHE A 916 -1.43 -6.18 -10.51
C PHE A 916 -0.87 -4.84 -10.02
N ARG A 917 0.43 -4.77 -9.67
CA ARG A 917 1.11 -3.50 -9.36
C ARG A 917 1.34 -2.65 -10.59
N SER A 918 1.70 -3.27 -11.71
CA SER A 918 1.88 -2.55 -12.97
C SER A 918 0.60 -1.85 -13.43
N LEU A 919 -0.58 -2.31 -12.97
CA LEU A 919 -1.86 -1.62 -13.22
C LEU A 919 -1.97 -0.28 -12.47
N GLU A 920 -1.37 -0.13 -11.28
CA GLU A 920 -1.32 1.16 -10.58
C GLU A 920 -0.44 2.16 -11.35
N GLN A 921 0.68 1.69 -11.89
CA GLN A 921 1.53 2.51 -12.76
C GLN A 921 0.79 2.90 -14.05
N LEU A 922 0.06 1.97 -14.67
CA LEU A 922 -0.77 2.25 -15.85
C LEU A 922 -1.79 3.35 -15.57
N GLN A 923 -2.47 3.26 -14.42
CA GLN A 923 -3.45 4.25 -14.02
C GLN A 923 -2.82 5.63 -13.89
N HIS A 924 -1.65 5.73 -13.27
CA HIS A 924 -0.93 6.99 -13.16
C HIS A 924 -0.45 7.52 -14.52
N ASP A 925 0.19 6.66 -15.33
CA ASP A 925 0.71 7.01 -16.67
C ASP A 925 -0.39 7.55 -17.60
N LEU A 926 -1.63 7.05 -17.48
CA LEU A 926 -2.75 7.46 -18.33
C LEU A 926 -3.64 8.55 -17.74
N HIS A 927 -3.67 8.71 -16.42
CA HIS A 927 -4.45 9.78 -15.77
C HIS A 927 -3.88 11.17 -16.11
N ASP A 928 -2.56 11.29 -16.12
CA ASP A 928 -1.85 12.54 -16.40
C ASP A 928 -1.28 12.57 -17.84
N PHE A 929 -1.78 11.70 -18.72
CA PHE A 929 -1.26 11.54 -20.08
C PHE A 929 -1.28 12.85 -20.87
N THR A 930 -0.16 13.19 -21.50
CA THR A 930 -0.05 14.26 -22.50
C THR A 930 0.61 13.74 -23.77
N VAL A 931 0.23 14.30 -24.92
CA VAL A 931 0.79 13.90 -26.22
C VAL A 931 2.29 14.24 -26.33
N ASP A 932 2.77 15.22 -25.57
CA ASP A 932 4.17 15.60 -25.58
C ASP A 932 5.09 14.63 -24.82
N GLU A 933 4.59 14.00 -23.76
CA GLU A 933 5.31 12.97 -23.01
C GLU A 933 5.29 11.60 -23.71
N ALA A 934 4.41 11.40 -24.69
CA ALA A 934 4.31 10.17 -25.45
C ALA A 934 5.50 9.98 -26.41
N THR A 935 6.18 8.85 -26.28
CA THR A 935 7.35 8.51 -27.10
C THR A 935 6.94 8.16 -28.53
N CYS A 936 7.61 8.79 -29.50
CA CYS A 936 7.59 8.40 -30.91
C CYS A 936 8.85 7.60 -31.23
N GLN A 937 8.74 6.59 -32.10
CA GLN A 937 9.89 5.72 -32.47
C GLN A 937 11.00 6.50 -33.19
N CYS A 938 10.69 7.67 -33.74
CA CYS A 938 11.65 8.59 -34.36
C CYS A 938 12.59 9.26 -33.32
N CYS A 939 12.13 9.48 -32.08
CA CYS A 939 12.83 10.32 -31.08
C CYS A 939 13.85 9.56 -30.21
N SER A 940 13.98 8.24 -30.40
CA SER A 940 14.89 7.39 -29.63
C SER A 940 16.32 7.37 -30.19
N ALA A 941 16.52 7.88 -31.41
CA ALA A 941 17.81 8.00 -32.09
C ALA A 941 17.96 9.42 -32.70
N PRO A 942 19.18 9.98 -32.82
CA PRO A 942 19.38 11.31 -33.38
C PRO A 942 18.95 11.37 -34.86
N HIS A 943 18.15 12.38 -35.20
CA HIS A 943 17.68 12.61 -36.56
C HIS A 943 18.81 13.10 -37.48
N PRO A 944 18.92 12.58 -38.72
CA PRO A 944 19.58 13.31 -39.80
C PRO A 944 18.76 14.58 -40.10
N GLU A 945 19.42 15.72 -40.25
CA GLU A 945 18.78 16.99 -40.58
C GLU A 945 17.87 16.82 -41.83
N GLY A 946 16.57 17.12 -41.69
CA GLY A 946 15.58 17.06 -42.77
C GLY A 946 14.63 15.85 -42.80
N SER A 947 14.62 14.95 -41.79
CA SER A 947 13.61 13.87 -41.73
C SER A 947 12.36 14.29 -40.94
N ASN A 948 11.18 14.34 -41.56
CA ASN A 948 9.90 14.57 -40.88
C ASN A 948 9.62 13.44 -39.88
N CYS A 949 9.46 13.77 -38.59
CA CYS A 949 9.05 12.79 -37.59
C CYS A 949 7.56 12.44 -37.76
N ASP A 950 7.21 11.16 -37.62
CA ASP A 950 5.82 10.65 -37.67
C ASP A 950 4.87 11.33 -36.66
N LYS A 951 5.40 12.03 -35.64
CA LYS A 951 4.64 12.81 -34.65
C LYS A 951 3.74 13.86 -35.32
N GLU A 952 4.23 14.56 -36.34
CA GLU A 952 3.47 15.60 -37.04
C GLU A 952 2.27 15.00 -37.82
N MET A 953 2.47 13.84 -38.44
CA MET A 953 1.42 13.10 -39.14
C MET A 953 0.34 12.62 -38.15
N LEU A 954 0.73 12.07 -37.00
CA LEU A 954 -0.21 11.64 -35.96
C LEU A 954 -0.99 12.81 -35.36
N LEU A 955 -0.33 13.94 -35.07
CA LEU A 955 -0.99 15.15 -34.58
C LEU A 955 -2.06 15.65 -35.56
N ASN A 956 -1.75 15.62 -36.87
CA ASN A 956 -2.73 15.95 -37.90
C ASN A 956 -3.90 14.96 -37.92
N CYS A 957 -3.64 13.65 -37.79
CA CYS A 957 -4.72 12.65 -37.69
C CYS A 957 -5.59 12.86 -36.45
N ILE A 958 -4.98 13.19 -35.30
CA ILE A 958 -5.68 13.45 -34.04
C ILE A 958 -6.63 14.65 -34.20
N ARG A 959 -6.14 15.77 -34.73
CA ARG A 959 -6.96 16.97 -34.99
C ARG A 959 -8.12 16.68 -35.94
N LEU A 960 -7.90 15.85 -36.96
CA LEU A 960 -8.94 15.50 -37.93
C LEU A 960 -10.02 14.57 -37.36
N TRP A 961 -9.65 13.59 -36.52
CA TRP A 961 -10.58 12.57 -36.01
C TRP A 961 -11.25 12.96 -34.71
N PHE A 962 -10.53 13.64 -33.83
CA PHE A 962 -10.99 13.97 -32.48
C PHE A 962 -11.29 15.48 -32.34
N GLY A 963 -11.06 16.27 -33.40
CA GLY A 963 -11.28 17.72 -33.42
C GLY A 963 -10.09 18.52 -32.89
N SER A 964 -9.51 18.10 -31.77
CA SER A 964 -8.32 18.74 -31.20
C SER A 964 -7.44 17.75 -30.44
N VAL A 965 -6.24 18.19 -30.05
CA VAL A 965 -5.30 17.38 -29.26
C VAL A 965 -5.83 17.21 -27.83
N GLU A 966 -6.45 18.25 -27.30
CA GLU A 966 -7.01 18.30 -25.95
C GLU A 966 -8.19 17.33 -25.79
N VAL A 967 -9.09 17.25 -26.78
CA VAL A 967 -10.20 16.29 -26.79
C VAL A 967 -9.70 14.86 -26.85
N PHE A 968 -8.64 14.60 -27.62
CA PHE A 968 -8.00 13.29 -27.67
C PHE A 968 -7.37 12.92 -26.32
N GLU A 969 -6.63 13.84 -25.69
CA GLU A 969 -6.05 13.60 -24.37
C GLU A 969 -7.12 13.33 -23.31
N GLU A 970 -8.21 14.11 -23.28
CA GLU A 970 -9.33 13.87 -22.36
C GLU A 970 -9.93 12.48 -22.56
N ARG A 971 -10.10 12.06 -23.83
CA ARG A 971 -10.61 10.74 -24.16
C ARG A 971 -9.65 9.61 -23.77
N VAL A 972 -8.34 9.84 -23.85
CA VAL A 972 -7.34 8.88 -23.36
C VAL A 972 -7.42 8.76 -21.83
N ARG A 973 -7.47 9.90 -21.12
CA ARG A 973 -7.56 9.96 -19.65
C ARG A 973 -8.86 9.34 -19.11
N LYS A 974 -9.94 9.33 -19.91
CA LYS A 974 -11.26 8.77 -19.52
C LYS A 974 -11.54 7.41 -20.17
N ASP A 975 -11.90 7.40 -21.45
CA ASP A 975 -12.42 6.22 -22.15
C ASP A 975 -11.37 5.11 -22.25
N VAL A 976 -10.14 5.45 -22.67
CA VAL A 976 -9.06 4.48 -22.87
C VAL A 976 -8.59 3.93 -21.53
N LEU A 977 -8.36 4.81 -20.54
CA LEU A 977 -8.01 4.39 -19.18
C LEU A 977 -9.10 3.47 -18.59
N CYS A 978 -10.38 3.84 -18.69
CA CYS A 978 -11.49 3.04 -18.20
C CYS A 978 -11.54 1.67 -18.89
N CYS A 979 -11.42 1.63 -20.21
CA CYS A 979 -11.43 0.40 -21.00
C CYS A 979 -10.25 -0.54 -20.63
N LEU A 980 -9.04 0.02 -20.53
CA LEU A 980 -7.85 -0.74 -20.12
C LEU A 980 -8.00 -1.29 -18.70
N MET A 981 -8.41 -0.45 -17.75
CA MET A 981 -8.57 -0.86 -16.36
C MET A 981 -9.68 -1.91 -16.20
N GLU A 982 -10.80 -1.79 -16.89
CA GLU A 982 -11.90 -2.75 -16.82
C GLU A 982 -11.46 -4.14 -17.27
N GLN A 983 -10.79 -4.27 -18.42
CA GLN A 983 -10.37 -5.57 -18.94
C GLN A 983 -9.13 -6.13 -18.21
N LEU A 984 -8.15 -5.28 -17.88
CA LEU A 984 -6.90 -5.74 -17.25
C LEU A 984 -7.07 -6.07 -15.77
N SER A 985 -7.89 -5.32 -15.02
CA SER A 985 -8.17 -5.63 -13.62
C SER A 985 -9.29 -6.68 -13.45
N GLY A 986 -10.29 -6.67 -14.34
CA GLY A 986 -11.48 -7.51 -14.26
C GLY A 986 -11.30 -8.94 -14.77
N ASP A 987 -10.45 -9.13 -15.78
CA ASP A 987 -10.45 -10.36 -16.58
C ASP A 987 -9.05 -10.99 -16.75
N PHE A 988 -8.09 -10.82 -15.84
CA PHE A 988 -6.74 -11.40 -15.99
C PHE A 988 -6.74 -12.90 -16.35
N PHE A 989 -7.48 -13.72 -15.62
CA PHE A 989 -7.84 -15.10 -15.99
C PHE A 989 -9.36 -15.27 -15.92
N SER A 990 -9.97 -15.57 -17.05
CA SER A 990 -11.36 -16.04 -17.08
C SER A 990 -11.45 -17.47 -16.54
N TYR A 991 -12.62 -17.84 -15.99
CA TYR A 991 -12.88 -19.20 -15.54
C TYR A 991 -12.61 -20.26 -16.61
N ARG A 992 -12.97 -19.95 -17.86
CA ARG A 992 -12.70 -20.80 -19.02
C ARG A 992 -11.20 -21.02 -19.21
N GLN A 993 -10.38 -19.99 -19.05
CA GLN A 993 -8.92 -20.11 -19.13
C GLN A 993 -8.34 -20.89 -17.95
N CYS A 994 -8.89 -20.73 -16.73
CA CYS A 994 -8.52 -21.57 -15.58
C CYS A 994 -8.77 -23.05 -15.88
N ILE A 995 -9.95 -23.40 -16.40
CA ILE A 995 -10.30 -24.78 -16.77
C ILE A 995 -9.28 -25.34 -17.78
N VAL A 996 -8.94 -24.58 -18.82
CA VAL A 996 -7.97 -25.02 -19.84
C VAL A 996 -6.58 -25.20 -19.23
N ALA A 997 -6.12 -24.28 -18.37
CA ALA A 997 -4.81 -24.36 -17.75
C ALA A 997 -4.68 -25.54 -16.77
N LEU A 998 -5.80 -25.93 -16.14
CA LEU A 998 -5.90 -26.94 -15.10
C LEU A 998 -6.33 -28.33 -15.62
N ILE A 999 -6.45 -28.50 -16.94
CA ILE A 999 -6.80 -29.79 -17.56
C ILE A 999 -5.89 -30.98 -17.15
N PRO A 1000 -4.59 -30.82 -16.79
CA PRO A 1000 -3.79 -31.97 -16.35
C PRO A 1000 -4.37 -32.69 -15.12
N ALA A 1001 -5.13 -32.00 -14.26
CA ALA A 1001 -5.82 -32.63 -13.14
C ALA A 1001 -6.88 -33.64 -13.60
N MET A 1002 -7.59 -33.35 -14.69
CA MET A 1002 -8.55 -34.30 -15.29
C MET A 1002 -7.83 -35.50 -15.91
N TRP A 1003 -6.70 -35.29 -16.59
CA TRP A 1003 -5.92 -36.39 -17.17
C TRP A 1003 -5.34 -37.31 -16.10
N SER A 1004 -4.82 -36.75 -15.00
CA SER A 1004 -4.41 -37.55 -13.83
C SER A 1004 -5.57 -38.33 -13.22
N GLY A 1005 -6.78 -37.76 -13.20
CA GLY A 1005 -7.99 -38.46 -12.82
C GLY A 1005 -8.34 -39.66 -13.71
N LEU A 1006 -8.12 -39.55 -15.03
CA LEU A 1006 -8.28 -40.66 -15.97
C LEU A 1006 -7.28 -41.80 -15.68
N ASP A 1007 -6.05 -41.44 -15.32
CA ASP A 1007 -5.03 -42.41 -14.92
C ASP A 1007 -5.46 -43.19 -13.66
N TYR A 1008 -5.88 -42.49 -12.60
CA TYR A 1008 -6.42 -43.13 -11.38
C TYR A 1008 -7.64 -44.02 -11.68
N ALA A 1009 -8.56 -43.53 -12.51
CA ALA A 1009 -9.76 -44.26 -12.88
C ALA A 1009 -9.44 -45.58 -13.61
N SER A 1010 -8.48 -45.54 -14.54
CA SER A 1010 -8.05 -46.73 -15.29
C SER A 1010 -7.22 -47.72 -14.46
N GLY A 1011 -6.36 -47.24 -13.55
CA GLY A 1011 -5.64 -48.08 -12.58
C GLY A 1011 -6.59 -48.80 -11.61
N ALA A 1012 -7.56 -48.07 -11.05
CA ALA A 1012 -8.58 -48.63 -10.17
C ALA A 1012 -9.45 -49.69 -10.89
N TRP A 1013 -9.80 -49.45 -12.15
CA TRP A 1013 -10.51 -50.42 -12.99
C TRP A 1013 -9.71 -51.71 -13.16
N LEU A 1014 -8.44 -51.61 -13.58
CA LEU A 1014 -7.58 -52.76 -13.84
C LEU A 1014 -7.38 -53.59 -12.56
N MET A 1015 -7.11 -52.94 -11.44
CA MET A 1015 -7.01 -53.59 -10.13
C MET A 1015 -8.26 -54.41 -9.81
N CYS A 1016 -9.46 -53.81 -9.92
CA CYS A 1016 -10.71 -54.52 -9.62
C CYS A 1016 -10.90 -55.74 -10.53
N THR A 1017 -10.64 -55.60 -11.84
CA THR A 1017 -10.79 -56.71 -12.79
C THR A 1017 -9.80 -57.85 -12.52
N GLN A 1018 -8.53 -57.54 -12.25
CA GLN A 1018 -7.51 -58.55 -11.93
C GLN A 1018 -7.76 -59.23 -10.59
N LEU A 1019 -8.29 -58.51 -9.60
CA LEU A 1019 -8.61 -59.07 -8.30
C LEU A 1019 -9.81 -60.03 -8.37
N ILE A 1020 -10.83 -59.70 -9.17
CA ILE A 1020 -11.97 -60.59 -9.47
C ILE A 1020 -11.48 -61.85 -10.19
N GLU A 1021 -10.61 -61.72 -11.21
CA GLU A 1021 -10.04 -62.85 -11.93
C GLU A 1021 -9.16 -63.76 -11.04
N ARG A 1022 -8.37 -63.19 -10.12
CA ARG A 1022 -7.47 -63.95 -9.23
C ARG A 1022 -8.19 -64.65 -8.09
N THR A 1023 -9.27 -64.09 -7.57
CA THR A 1023 -9.92 -64.59 -6.34
C THR A 1023 -11.16 -65.44 -6.59
N GLY A 1024 -11.81 -65.31 -7.77
CA GLY A 1024 -12.98 -66.12 -8.14
C GLY A 1024 -14.20 -65.98 -7.20
N LEU A 1025 -14.18 -64.99 -6.29
CA LEU A 1025 -15.17 -64.78 -5.24
C LEU A 1025 -16.08 -63.62 -5.62
N ASP A 1026 -17.36 -63.91 -5.87
CA ASP A 1026 -18.39 -62.90 -5.98
C ASP A 1026 -18.63 -62.24 -4.61
N GLY A 1027 -18.03 -61.06 -4.40
CA GLY A 1027 -18.44 -60.07 -3.40
C GLY A 1027 -18.10 -60.32 -1.92
N ASP A 1028 -18.13 -61.56 -1.42
CA ASP A 1028 -18.14 -61.79 0.03
C ASP A 1028 -16.75 -62.00 0.68
N GLY A 1029 -15.71 -62.34 -0.10
CA GLY A 1029 -14.34 -62.52 0.41
C GLY A 1029 -13.38 -61.32 0.26
N CYS A 1030 -13.84 -60.22 -0.35
CA CYS A 1030 -13.01 -59.05 -0.63
C CYS A 1030 -12.84 -58.13 0.60
N PRO A 1031 -11.68 -57.48 0.82
CA PRO A 1031 -11.53 -56.44 1.84
C PRO A 1031 -12.64 -55.39 1.72
N ASN A 1032 -13.19 -54.90 2.84
CA ASN A 1032 -14.36 -54.01 2.86
C ASN A 1032 -14.23 -52.76 1.95
N GLN A 1033 -13.01 -52.32 1.63
CA GLN A 1033 -12.72 -51.19 0.75
C GLN A 1033 -12.94 -51.47 -0.75
N LEU A 1034 -13.02 -52.74 -1.16
CA LEU A 1034 -13.11 -53.19 -2.56
C LEU A 1034 -14.46 -53.87 -2.91
N ARG A 1035 -15.43 -53.86 -1.98
CA ARG A 1035 -16.78 -54.40 -2.22
C ARG A 1035 -17.62 -53.44 -3.07
N GLY A 1036 -17.63 -53.63 -4.40
CA GLY A 1036 -18.50 -52.92 -5.34
C GLY A 1036 -18.24 -53.29 -6.82
N PRO A 1037 -19.18 -53.04 -7.74
CA PRO A 1037 -18.96 -53.33 -9.16
C PRO A 1037 -17.84 -52.42 -9.72
N PRO A 1038 -16.91 -52.93 -10.57
CA PRO A 1038 -15.79 -52.16 -11.12
C PRO A 1038 -16.20 -50.84 -11.78
N GLY A 1039 -17.38 -50.82 -12.42
CA GLY A 1039 -17.94 -49.61 -13.03
C GLY A 1039 -18.26 -48.50 -12.03
N ALA A 1040 -18.60 -48.80 -10.78
CA ALA A 1040 -18.86 -47.79 -9.76
C ALA A 1040 -17.57 -47.09 -9.30
N PHE A 1041 -16.46 -47.82 -9.18
CA PHE A 1041 -15.15 -47.25 -8.88
C PHE A 1041 -14.67 -46.31 -9.98
N LEU A 1042 -14.81 -46.73 -11.24
CA LEU A 1042 -14.47 -45.92 -12.42
C LEU A 1042 -15.24 -44.59 -12.41
N VAL A 1043 -16.56 -44.64 -12.26
CA VAL A 1043 -17.42 -43.44 -12.24
C VAL A 1043 -17.05 -42.51 -11.08
N ASN A 1044 -16.73 -43.05 -9.92
CA ASN A 1044 -16.36 -42.26 -8.75
C ASN A 1044 -15.07 -41.46 -8.95
N TRP A 1045 -14.02 -42.10 -9.49
CA TRP A 1045 -12.76 -41.41 -9.79
C TRP A 1045 -12.90 -40.36 -10.90
N LEU A 1046 -13.71 -40.64 -11.94
CA LEU A 1046 -14.02 -39.66 -12.98
C LEU A 1046 -14.80 -38.47 -12.42
N LEU A 1047 -15.78 -38.71 -11.55
CA LEU A 1047 -16.54 -37.64 -10.89
C LEU A 1047 -15.64 -36.81 -9.97
N ARG A 1048 -14.74 -37.46 -9.22
CA ARG A 1048 -13.72 -36.79 -8.42
C ARG A 1048 -12.84 -35.87 -9.24
N ALA A 1049 -12.28 -36.38 -10.33
CA ALA A 1049 -11.48 -35.62 -11.27
C ALA A 1049 -12.24 -34.41 -11.82
N ALA A 1050 -13.50 -34.60 -12.22
CA ALA A 1050 -14.35 -33.54 -12.76
C ALA A 1050 -14.65 -32.46 -11.71
N VAL A 1051 -14.95 -32.82 -10.46
CA VAL A 1051 -15.25 -31.84 -9.39
C VAL A 1051 -14.02 -31.01 -9.02
N TRP A 1052 -12.85 -31.65 -8.93
CA TRP A 1052 -11.60 -30.94 -8.65
C TRP A 1052 -11.18 -30.03 -9.81
N TRP A 1053 -11.30 -30.51 -11.05
CA TRP A 1053 -10.98 -29.74 -12.26
C TRP A 1053 -11.97 -28.60 -12.57
N LEU A 1054 -13.28 -28.85 -12.47
CA LEU A 1054 -14.32 -27.89 -12.84
C LEU A 1054 -14.89 -27.09 -11.67
N GLY A 1055 -14.46 -27.34 -10.44
CA GLY A 1055 -15.03 -26.69 -9.25
C GLY A 1055 -13.95 -26.16 -8.32
N VAL A 1056 -13.28 -27.09 -7.62
CA VAL A 1056 -12.43 -26.74 -6.47
C VAL A 1056 -11.20 -25.92 -6.88
N VAL A 1057 -10.35 -26.46 -7.78
CA VAL A 1057 -9.08 -25.81 -8.12
C VAL A 1057 -9.27 -24.47 -8.83
N PRO A 1058 -10.15 -24.32 -9.84
CA PRO A 1058 -10.42 -23.02 -10.45
C PRO A 1058 -10.93 -21.99 -9.43
N SER A 1059 -11.77 -22.40 -8.48
CA SER A 1059 -12.31 -21.50 -7.45
C SER A 1059 -11.22 -20.99 -6.51
N ILE A 1060 -10.33 -21.86 -6.05
CA ILE A 1060 -9.19 -21.48 -5.20
C ILE A 1060 -8.25 -20.54 -5.97
N LEU A 1061 -7.98 -20.81 -7.25
CA LEU A 1061 -7.14 -19.96 -8.09
C LEU A 1061 -7.75 -18.56 -8.27
N LEU A 1062 -9.05 -18.47 -8.55
CA LEU A 1062 -9.78 -17.20 -8.67
C LEU A 1062 -9.75 -16.40 -7.36
N LEU A 1063 -10.00 -17.07 -6.22
CA LEU A 1063 -9.92 -16.45 -4.90
C LEU A 1063 -8.49 -15.97 -4.58
N GLY A 1064 -7.47 -16.75 -4.94
CA GLY A 1064 -6.07 -16.38 -4.85
C GLY A 1064 -5.74 -15.12 -5.66
N MET A 1065 -6.20 -15.03 -6.91
CA MET A 1065 -6.01 -13.84 -7.75
C MET A 1065 -6.64 -12.59 -7.16
N LYS A 1066 -7.79 -12.70 -6.50
CA LYS A 1066 -8.37 -11.58 -5.76
C LYS A 1066 -7.51 -11.18 -4.58
N ALA A 1067 -7.05 -12.13 -3.79
CA ALA A 1067 -6.16 -11.85 -2.66
C ALA A 1067 -4.90 -11.11 -3.16
N MET A 1068 -4.32 -11.56 -4.27
CA MET A 1068 -3.18 -10.90 -4.92
C MET A 1068 -3.49 -9.48 -5.42
N TYR A 1069 -4.68 -9.26 -5.99
CA TYR A 1069 -5.13 -7.94 -6.42
C TYR A 1069 -5.36 -6.99 -5.23
N TYR A 1070 -6.01 -7.44 -4.15
CA TYR A 1070 -6.23 -6.61 -2.96
C TYR A 1070 -4.93 -6.34 -2.20
N LEU A 1071 -4.00 -7.30 -2.17
CA LEU A 1071 -2.69 -7.18 -1.55
C LEU A 1071 -1.60 -6.75 -2.55
N ARG A 1072 -1.98 -6.04 -3.62
CA ARG A 1072 -1.03 -5.58 -4.65
C ARG A 1072 -0.09 -4.48 -4.18
N GLN A 1073 -0.45 -3.70 -3.16
CA GLN A 1073 0.34 -2.53 -2.74
C GLN A 1073 1.81 -2.87 -2.48
N ARG A 1074 2.70 -1.95 -2.87
CA ARG A 1074 4.15 -2.11 -2.66
C ARG A 1074 4.47 -1.94 -1.18
N SER A 1075 5.03 -2.98 -0.57
CA SER A 1075 5.50 -2.92 0.81
C SER A 1075 6.73 -2.01 0.93
N ARG A 1076 6.88 -1.37 2.10
CA ARG A 1076 8.05 -0.50 2.41
C ARG A 1076 9.38 -1.26 2.39
N SER A 1077 9.37 -2.59 2.49
CA SER A 1077 10.56 -3.45 2.43
C SER A 1077 10.33 -4.68 1.53
N ARG A 1078 11.41 -5.18 0.91
CA ARG A 1078 11.38 -6.43 0.10
C ARG A 1078 11.01 -7.65 0.96
N CYS A 1079 11.49 -7.70 2.21
CA CYS A 1079 11.17 -8.79 3.14
C CYS A 1079 9.67 -8.90 3.42
N LEU A 1080 9.00 -7.78 3.69
CA LEU A 1080 7.55 -7.77 3.88
C LEU A 1080 6.82 -8.24 2.61
N ASP A 1081 7.40 -8.00 1.43
CA ASP A 1081 6.80 -8.42 0.18
C ASP A 1081 6.82 -9.93 -0.02
N GLU A 1082 7.98 -10.54 0.26
CA GLU A 1082 8.15 -12.00 0.24
C GLU A 1082 7.25 -12.67 1.30
N VAL A 1083 7.10 -12.06 2.47
CA VAL A 1083 6.17 -12.55 3.51
C VAL A 1083 4.73 -12.53 3.01
N VAL A 1084 4.29 -11.47 2.31
CA VAL A 1084 2.95 -11.41 1.73
C VAL A 1084 2.77 -12.46 0.62
N ASN A 1085 3.77 -12.64 -0.26
CA ASN A 1085 3.74 -13.69 -1.29
C ASN A 1085 3.59 -15.09 -0.65
N MET A 1086 4.40 -15.38 0.37
CA MET A 1086 4.34 -16.65 1.09
C MET A 1086 3.02 -16.84 1.84
N ALA A 1087 2.50 -15.80 2.47
CA ALA A 1087 1.21 -15.86 3.17
C ALA A 1087 0.06 -16.20 2.22
N ILE A 1088 0.05 -15.61 1.02
CA ILE A 1088 -0.96 -15.92 -0.01
C ILE A 1088 -0.85 -17.37 -0.46
N LEU A 1089 0.38 -17.86 -0.71
CA LEU A 1089 0.61 -19.25 -1.10
C LEU A 1089 0.16 -20.24 0.00
N VAL A 1090 0.55 -19.99 1.25
CA VAL A 1090 0.15 -20.81 2.40
C VAL A 1090 -1.36 -20.81 2.58
N TRP A 1091 -2.02 -19.67 2.39
CA TRP A 1091 -3.47 -19.58 2.44
C TRP A 1091 -4.16 -20.40 1.34
N MET A 1092 -3.67 -20.32 0.09
CA MET A 1092 -4.18 -21.15 -1.00
C MET A 1092 -3.97 -22.65 -0.73
N ALA A 1093 -2.82 -23.04 -0.20
CA ALA A 1093 -2.54 -24.41 0.19
C ALA A 1093 -3.45 -24.90 1.33
N ALA A 1094 -3.71 -24.07 2.34
CA ALA A 1094 -4.63 -24.38 3.42
C ALA A 1094 -6.07 -24.60 2.91
N LEU A 1095 -6.52 -23.83 1.91
CA LEU A 1095 -7.82 -24.08 1.26
C LEU A 1095 -7.87 -25.43 0.54
N VAL A 1096 -6.79 -25.82 -0.16
CA VAL A 1096 -6.72 -27.15 -0.80
C VAL A 1096 -6.79 -28.26 0.25
N LEU A 1097 -6.01 -28.17 1.33
CA LEU A 1097 -6.06 -29.14 2.43
C LEU A 1097 -7.44 -29.20 3.09
N GLY A 1098 -8.07 -28.05 3.33
CA GLY A 1098 -9.44 -27.98 3.85
C GLY A 1098 -10.46 -28.65 2.93
N MET A 1099 -10.29 -28.55 1.60
CA MET A 1099 -11.15 -29.21 0.63
C MET A 1099 -10.92 -30.73 0.58
N ILE A 1100 -9.69 -31.20 0.78
CA ILE A 1100 -9.38 -32.63 0.94
C ILE A 1100 -10.07 -33.19 2.20
N GLU A 1101 -9.99 -32.46 3.32
CA GLU A 1101 -10.67 -32.85 4.56
C GLU A 1101 -12.20 -32.83 4.43
N LEU A 1102 -12.74 -31.84 3.72
CA LEU A 1102 -14.16 -31.76 3.42
C LEU A 1102 -14.61 -32.94 2.54
N GLU A 1103 -13.83 -33.30 1.52
CA GLU A 1103 -14.06 -34.51 0.73
C GLU A 1103 -14.08 -35.76 1.62
N SER A 1104 -13.08 -35.92 2.49
CA SER A 1104 -12.98 -37.02 3.47
C SER A 1104 -14.17 -37.05 4.45
N LEU A 1105 -14.66 -35.88 4.86
CA LEU A 1105 -15.85 -35.76 5.70
C LEU A 1105 -17.12 -36.19 4.95
N CYS A 1106 -17.29 -35.77 3.70
CA CYS A 1106 -18.42 -36.22 2.85
C CYS A 1106 -18.43 -37.74 2.69
N TRP A 1107 -17.25 -38.36 2.55
CA TRP A 1107 -17.11 -39.83 2.56
C TRP A 1107 -17.53 -40.45 3.90
N ARG A 1108 -17.06 -39.91 5.03
CA ARG A 1108 -17.44 -40.41 6.37
C ARG A 1108 -18.94 -40.29 6.67
N LEU A 1109 -19.55 -39.17 6.30
CA LEU A 1109 -21.00 -38.93 6.47
C LEU A 1109 -21.88 -39.84 5.60
N SER A 1110 -21.36 -40.33 4.47
CA SER A 1110 -22.07 -41.34 3.67
C SER A 1110 -22.13 -42.72 4.36
N GLY A 1111 -21.25 -42.97 5.34
CA GLY A 1111 -21.19 -44.21 6.11
C GLY A 1111 -22.13 -44.29 7.31
N THR A 1112 -22.75 -43.19 7.76
CA THR A 1112 -23.54 -43.13 9.00
C THR A 1112 -25.02 -43.48 8.89
N PHE A 1113 -25.54 -43.83 7.70
CA PHE A 1113 -26.94 -44.24 7.52
C PHE A 1113 -27.10 -45.77 7.65
N PRO A 1114 -27.95 -46.27 8.57
CA PRO A 1114 -28.12 -47.70 8.81
C PRO A 1114 -29.10 -48.29 7.79
N VAL A 1115 -28.61 -48.96 6.75
CA VAL A 1115 -29.42 -49.87 5.91
C VAL A 1115 -28.57 -51.05 5.41
N GLU A 1116 -29.21 -52.21 5.35
CA GLU A 1116 -28.82 -53.58 4.95
C GLU A 1116 -27.83 -53.80 3.77
N PRO A 1117 -27.29 -55.03 3.59
CA PRO A 1117 -26.13 -55.27 2.75
C PRO A 1117 -26.50 -55.23 1.26
N ILE A 1118 -25.58 -54.64 0.48
CA ILE A 1118 -25.61 -54.55 -0.99
C ILE A 1118 -26.70 -53.60 -1.50
N ASN A 1119 -26.40 -52.30 -1.50
CA ASN A 1119 -27.12 -51.35 -2.33
C ASN A 1119 -26.14 -50.33 -2.92
N LEU A 1120 -26.14 -50.19 -4.25
CA LEU A 1120 -25.36 -49.17 -4.99
C LEU A 1120 -25.49 -47.77 -4.36
N ARG A 1121 -26.61 -47.49 -3.68
CA ARG A 1121 -26.91 -46.25 -2.96
C ARG A 1121 -25.81 -45.77 -1.98
N ARG A 1122 -25.05 -46.66 -1.32
CA ARG A 1122 -23.99 -46.29 -0.36
C ARG A 1122 -22.78 -45.58 -1.01
N TRP A 1123 -22.40 -46.00 -2.21
CA TRP A 1123 -21.20 -45.50 -2.90
C TRP A 1123 -21.40 -44.12 -3.53
N TRP A 1124 -22.62 -43.77 -3.89
CA TRP A 1124 -22.92 -42.52 -4.59
C TRP A 1124 -23.02 -41.33 -3.62
N CYS A 1125 -23.49 -41.52 -2.39
CA CYS A 1125 -23.90 -40.41 -1.53
C CYS A 1125 -22.77 -39.43 -1.18
N GLY A 1126 -21.56 -39.88 -0.82
CA GLY A 1126 -20.48 -38.98 -0.38
C GLY A 1126 -19.96 -38.09 -1.51
N MET A 1127 -19.58 -38.69 -2.63
CA MET A 1127 -19.03 -37.96 -3.78
C MET A 1127 -20.08 -37.12 -4.51
N VAL A 1128 -21.33 -37.59 -4.60
CA VAL A 1128 -22.43 -36.80 -5.16
C VAL A 1128 -22.76 -35.61 -4.27
N VAL A 1129 -22.73 -35.75 -2.94
CA VAL A 1129 -22.90 -34.63 -2.01
C VAL A 1129 -21.76 -33.62 -2.19
N PHE A 1130 -20.51 -34.08 -2.22
CA PHE A 1130 -19.37 -33.20 -2.47
C PHE A 1130 -19.48 -32.47 -3.81
N ALA A 1131 -19.82 -33.18 -4.90
CA ALA A 1131 -20.06 -32.58 -6.22
C ALA A 1131 -21.22 -31.56 -6.22
N SER A 1132 -22.32 -31.89 -5.54
CA SER A 1132 -23.53 -31.04 -5.44
C SER A 1132 -23.30 -29.79 -4.60
N ILE A 1133 -22.30 -29.78 -3.71
CA ILE A 1133 -21.88 -28.58 -3.00
C ILE A 1133 -20.88 -27.79 -3.86
N MET A 1134 -19.84 -28.45 -4.37
CA MET A 1134 -18.70 -27.77 -5.00
C MET A 1134 -19.02 -27.17 -6.37
N LEU A 1135 -19.72 -27.87 -7.25
CA LEU A 1135 -19.99 -27.36 -8.61
C LEU A 1135 -20.93 -26.13 -8.59
N PRO A 1136 -22.04 -26.12 -7.83
CA PRO A 1136 -22.86 -24.92 -7.69
C PRO A 1136 -22.14 -23.81 -6.94
N SER A 1137 -21.34 -24.12 -5.91
CA SER A 1137 -20.55 -23.11 -5.20
C SER A 1137 -19.53 -22.43 -6.11
N ALA A 1138 -18.86 -23.18 -6.98
CA ALA A 1138 -17.95 -22.64 -7.98
C ALA A 1138 -18.69 -21.73 -8.98
N TRP A 1139 -19.91 -22.10 -9.39
CA TRP A 1139 -20.74 -21.28 -10.26
C TRP A 1139 -21.22 -19.99 -9.58
N VAL A 1140 -21.64 -20.06 -8.31
CA VAL A 1140 -22.01 -18.89 -7.50
C VAL A 1140 -20.80 -17.98 -7.28
N LEU A 1141 -19.64 -18.54 -6.96
CA LEU A 1141 -18.39 -17.78 -6.86
C LEU A 1141 -18.07 -17.08 -8.18
N PHE A 1142 -18.23 -17.76 -9.31
CA PHE A 1142 -18.02 -17.15 -10.61
C PHE A 1142 -19.02 -16.01 -10.91
N ALA A 1143 -20.31 -16.23 -10.65
CA ALA A 1143 -21.38 -15.27 -10.96
C ALA A 1143 -21.33 -14.01 -10.07
N PHE A 1144 -21.08 -14.17 -8.77
CA PHE A 1144 -21.10 -13.05 -7.81
C PHE A 1144 -19.74 -12.39 -7.61
N PHE A 1145 -18.66 -13.13 -7.84
CA PHE A 1145 -17.30 -12.66 -7.57
C PHE A 1145 -16.45 -12.49 -8.84
N GLY A 1146 -16.99 -12.46 -10.06
CA GLY A 1146 -16.27 -11.88 -11.20
C GLY A 1146 -15.76 -10.47 -10.84
N MET A 1147 -14.51 -10.12 -11.16
CA MET A 1147 -13.84 -8.86 -10.75
C MET A 1147 -14.45 -7.59 -11.40
N ARG A 1148 -15.73 -7.62 -11.81
CA ARG A 1148 -16.47 -6.50 -12.40
C ARG A 1148 -16.88 -5.42 -11.39
N ARG A 1149 -16.98 -5.74 -10.10
CA ARG A 1149 -17.50 -4.80 -9.06
C ARG A 1149 -16.55 -3.65 -8.70
N SER A 1150 -15.26 -3.74 -9.06
CA SER A 1150 -14.23 -2.76 -8.72
C SER A 1150 -14.40 -1.41 -9.45
N VAL A 1151 -15.02 -1.42 -10.63
CA VAL A 1151 -15.15 -0.24 -11.50
C VAL A 1151 -16.27 0.69 -11.03
N VAL A 1152 -17.27 0.18 -10.31
CA VAL A 1152 -18.35 1.01 -9.73
C VAL A 1152 -17.78 2.05 -8.76
N LEU A 1153 -16.75 1.67 -7.98
CA LEU A 1153 -16.05 2.60 -7.07
C LEU A 1153 -15.26 3.67 -7.81
N TYR A 1154 -14.72 3.39 -9.01
CA TYR A 1154 -14.04 4.40 -9.81
C TYR A 1154 -15.02 5.33 -10.51
N LYS A 1155 -16.16 4.81 -11.00
CA LYS A 1155 -17.24 5.61 -11.59
C LYS A 1155 -17.85 6.57 -10.56
N GLU A 1156 -17.93 6.16 -9.28
CA GLU A 1156 -18.35 7.00 -8.14
C GLU A 1156 -17.25 7.98 -7.66
N GLN A 1157 -15.96 7.61 -7.75
CA GLN A 1157 -14.85 8.51 -7.41
C GLN A 1157 -14.54 9.53 -8.51
N SER A 1158 -14.71 9.19 -9.79
CA SER A 1158 -14.53 10.12 -10.91
C SER A 1158 -15.64 11.18 -11.00
N SER A 1159 -16.82 10.90 -10.43
CA SER A 1159 -17.87 11.92 -10.22
C SER A 1159 -17.59 12.89 -9.06
N ALA A 1160 -16.50 12.68 -8.31
CA ALA A 1160 -16.13 13.50 -7.14
C ALA A 1160 -14.89 14.40 -7.38
N VAL A 1161 -14.40 14.51 -8.63
CA VAL A 1161 -13.29 15.40 -9.01
C VAL A 1161 -13.83 16.48 -9.97
N PRO A 1162 -13.48 17.78 -9.81
CA PRO A 1162 -14.01 18.84 -10.66
C PRO A 1162 -13.53 18.65 -12.10
N THR A 1163 -14.45 18.58 -13.04
CA THR A 1163 -14.16 18.71 -14.47
C THR A 1163 -13.46 20.05 -14.75
N PRO A 1164 -12.34 20.09 -15.50
CA PRO A 1164 -11.88 21.35 -16.08
C PRO A 1164 -12.97 21.89 -17.02
N ALA A 1165 -13.15 23.21 -16.99
CA ALA A 1165 -14.21 23.91 -17.70
C ALA A 1165 -14.23 23.54 -19.19
N LYS A 1166 -15.40 23.09 -19.67
CA LYS A 1166 -15.72 23.00 -21.09
C LYS A 1166 -15.60 24.41 -21.71
N PRO A 1167 -15.05 24.56 -22.92
CA PRO A 1167 -15.39 25.66 -23.79
C PRO A 1167 -16.75 25.35 -24.45
N GLU A 1168 -17.80 26.06 -24.03
CA GLU A 1168 -18.97 26.31 -24.89
C GLU A 1168 -18.55 27.42 -25.89
N GLU A 1169 -18.88 27.41 -27.18
CA GLU A 1169 -20.18 27.16 -27.78
C GLU A 1169 -20.05 26.69 -29.25
N THR A 1170 -20.96 25.84 -29.73
CA THR A 1170 -21.97 26.24 -30.74
C THR A 1170 -22.89 25.07 -31.12
N GLY A 1171 -24.20 25.29 -30.97
CA GLY A 1171 -25.19 24.82 -31.94
C GLY A 1171 -25.84 23.45 -31.74
N GLN A 1172 -26.86 23.42 -30.87
CA GLN A 1172 -28.15 22.73 -31.05
C GLN A 1172 -28.14 21.28 -31.57
N TRP A 1173 -28.39 20.28 -30.70
CA TRP A 1173 -29.34 19.15 -30.88
C TRP A 1173 -29.37 18.29 -29.58
N GLU A 1174 -29.91 18.82 -28.48
CA GLU A 1174 -30.24 18.01 -27.27
C GLU A 1174 -31.64 18.35 -26.77
N GLN A 1175 -32.64 17.67 -27.32
CA GLN A 1175 -33.93 17.42 -26.65
C GLN A 1175 -34.47 16.07 -27.11
N ARG A 1176 -34.00 14.99 -26.46
CA ARG A 1176 -34.68 13.70 -26.17
C ARG A 1176 -33.64 12.58 -26.04
N ALA A 1177 -33.29 12.23 -24.80
CA ALA A 1177 -33.12 10.85 -24.29
C ALA A 1177 -32.20 10.80 -23.04
N GLU A 1178 -32.56 11.49 -21.95
CA GLU A 1178 -31.94 11.27 -20.62
C GLU A 1178 -32.96 10.80 -19.56
N SER A 1179 -33.99 10.08 -19.99
CA SER A 1179 -34.86 9.33 -19.10
C SER A 1179 -34.99 7.91 -19.65
N GLU A 1180 -34.59 6.91 -18.85
CA GLU A 1180 -34.50 5.48 -19.16
C GLU A 1180 -33.14 5.03 -19.74
N ILE A 1181 -32.24 4.60 -18.86
CA ILE A 1181 -31.39 3.39 -18.99
C ILE A 1181 -30.63 3.25 -17.66
N LEU A 1182 -30.51 2.02 -17.16
CA LEU A 1182 -30.04 1.58 -15.83
C LEU A 1182 -31.12 1.41 -14.74
N LYS A 1183 -32.16 0.64 -15.07
CA LYS A 1183 -32.68 -0.36 -14.12
C LYS A 1183 -32.10 -1.73 -14.51
N PRO A 1184 -31.49 -2.50 -13.59
CA PRO A 1184 -31.10 -3.87 -13.90
C PRO A 1184 -32.37 -4.70 -14.11
N SER A 1185 -32.52 -5.24 -15.31
CA SER A 1185 -33.59 -6.17 -15.64
C SER A 1185 -33.43 -7.46 -14.86
N ARG A 1186 -34.51 -7.84 -14.17
CA ARG A 1186 -34.74 -9.19 -13.65
C ARG A 1186 -34.73 -10.19 -14.79
N TRP A 1187 -33.88 -11.21 -14.68
CA TRP A 1187 -34.04 -12.56 -15.24
C TRP A 1187 -33.53 -13.47 -14.11
N SER A 1188 -34.29 -14.26 -13.33
CA SER A 1188 -35.23 -15.35 -13.63
C SER A 1188 -34.63 -16.52 -14.41
N LEU A 1189 -33.66 -17.22 -13.81
CA LEU A 1189 -33.71 -18.64 -13.39
C LEU A 1189 -32.33 -19.08 -12.88
#